data_AF-A0A947UA94-F1
#
_entry.id   AF-A0A947UA94-F1
#
_cell.length_a   1.000
_cell.length_b   1.000
_cell.length_c   1.000
_cell.angle_alpha   90.00
_cell.angle_beta   90.00
_cell.angle_gamma   90.00
#
_symmetry.space_group_name_H-M   'P 1'
#
loop_
_entity.id
_entity.type
_entity.pdbx_description
1 polymer ?
#
loop_
_entity_poly.entity_id
_entity_poly.type
_entity_poly.pdbx_seq_one_letter_code
_entity_poly.pdbx_strand_id
1 'polypeptide(L)'
;MSEQRTLLKSKAETANTPFGKWLLGECEMPEISTANVRELEACLGTDHTLRNVLRGITQRVRDQIPGFPLARIAIAVRRAANPINPDIYTAERIKSSRQVVNALQHGLKLDIDELSTEERIGLLLMSAAYNGGLLDVAQLNAMLSVTPDSIEWVSGIPEIRLPLSIRGNAVAEFRQWFPDPATLALLIRCADDVQKSVGKLSRKNGHMRCVAAFLRRAGVSELDQPQNLSVLLDLFRMQMQLRLPQVLVNFACREGFVSQSLRPSSWGNILGQADLLDPAGTYDYEANSDEAETEERLAPPAWLQELRDRIRDNLPIEVPFQADSQGELPSLIQSWLAYMLGGASAYGHSIGRSTIDRYIRVLGAALTSQLDGISIFELEIDALEIVYESTLDAQTTDSKRRTLAKAIHEFHTFLQRRFNYPPISPYSILGIGKGVPRVDARIISEDQYQSVLQTLGTCGLELRTPRLVTAARLLLILGFRLGLRRNEALKLRLCDLHLPEYSTEDAARIQARHPNMRRLSSDEQAGLELPVDLLIRPHAQRGLKTLNAVRRLPLREVLEPDELTLLINWYRERRAEERINPTSDFLFCIPQLKTQWISESALFPALHNCMRAVTGSEFLHYHHLRHSCATWLFFKLMAAHNRLSPELIFHDLPLTVRWLRDDLRLRKAMLPTDGPTRKIVHIVSAILGHGSPKTTLLHYIHSLPQVMAMMWQWNPQNWLFNAANVAHIGGVSQPTKKAEYVDGISVDCGVLLDVIGRIKPLKDIRRARKKSHPVQAQQVDQNWAMRRIQAIESMLAYASYAEQTGREVNLDWVEFSAEEREMILERARCIRDMRQRPGARGASPKHRLQPALHAKASLSLSPSPPKHGAREGVIDYAQRLYDLFEGPDSDRAQRVIDDFVERCWKTETTLRFQRDRDEDHAQDYLWLLSAIGVPTQSIELIIYDTNKPRTTKSYWRQQLGSIRRPFSQHAPESNDVANLHLGIRAKLELKDQAKQNHHPGAALRYLMLMASIDWHFRA
;
A
#
# COMPACT_ATOMS: atom_id res chain seq x y z
N MET A 1 -7.35 -34.81 14.83
CA MET A 1 -7.43 -35.57 13.55
C MET A 1 -7.75 -37.05 13.74
N SER A 2 -7.26 -37.72 14.81
CA SER A 2 -7.56 -39.14 15.12
C SER A 2 -9.07 -39.41 15.26
N GLU A 3 -9.77 -38.69 16.16
CA GLU A 3 -11.21 -38.88 16.40
C GLU A 3 -12.09 -38.72 15.16
N GLN A 4 -11.80 -37.72 14.32
CA GLN A 4 -12.57 -37.46 13.09
C GLN A 4 -12.37 -38.57 12.04
N ARG A 5 -11.21 -39.21 12.01
CA ARG A 5 -10.97 -40.39 11.14
C ARG A 5 -11.74 -41.60 11.66
N THR A 6 -11.77 -41.81 12.98
CA THR A 6 -12.56 -42.89 13.60
C THR A 6 -14.05 -42.70 13.34
N LEU A 7 -14.55 -41.46 13.43
CA LEU A 7 -15.93 -41.12 13.13
C LEU A 7 -16.27 -41.28 11.63
N LEU A 8 -15.37 -40.88 10.73
CA LEU A 8 -15.52 -41.13 9.30
C LEU A 8 -15.52 -42.63 9.00
N LYS A 9 -14.68 -43.42 9.67
CA LYS A 9 -14.61 -44.87 9.55
C LYS A 9 -15.94 -45.53 9.95
N SER A 10 -16.46 -45.19 11.12
CA SER A 10 -17.78 -45.66 11.58
C SER A 10 -18.92 -45.25 10.63
N LYS A 11 -18.87 -44.03 10.08
CA LYS A 11 -19.85 -43.58 9.07
C LYS A 11 -19.72 -44.33 7.74
N ALA A 12 -18.51 -44.67 7.31
CA ALA A 12 -18.26 -45.47 6.11
C ALA A 12 -18.76 -46.92 6.29
N GLU A 13 -18.53 -47.51 7.47
CA GLU A 13 -19.04 -48.85 7.86
C GLU A 13 -20.57 -48.86 7.84
N THR A 14 -21.20 -47.82 8.39
CA THR A 14 -22.67 -47.71 8.44
C THR A 14 -23.28 -47.43 7.06
N ALA A 15 -22.60 -46.67 6.20
CA ALA A 15 -23.10 -46.26 4.89
C ALA A 15 -23.13 -47.40 3.86
N ASN A 16 -22.30 -48.43 4.03
CA ASN A 16 -22.25 -49.63 3.17
C ASN A 16 -22.05 -49.32 1.66
N THR A 17 -21.49 -48.15 1.32
CA THR A 17 -21.27 -47.73 -0.07
C THR A 17 -20.03 -48.41 -0.66
N PRO A 18 -19.95 -48.62 -1.99
CA PRO A 18 -18.78 -49.24 -2.63
C PRO A 18 -17.47 -48.49 -2.31
N PHE A 19 -17.51 -47.15 -2.31
CA PHE A 19 -16.36 -46.33 -1.95
C PHE A 19 -16.03 -46.38 -0.45
N GLY A 20 -17.04 -46.49 0.41
CA GLY A 20 -16.84 -46.70 1.86
C GLY A 20 -16.12 -48.01 2.16
N LYS A 21 -16.53 -49.12 1.53
CA LYS A 21 -15.89 -50.44 1.68
C LYS A 21 -14.45 -50.45 1.17
N TRP A 22 -14.20 -49.78 0.05
CA TRP A 22 -12.84 -49.61 -0.48
C TRP A 22 -11.95 -48.83 0.49
N LEU A 23 -12.46 -47.74 1.10
CA LEU A 23 -11.71 -46.99 2.12
C LEU A 23 -11.42 -47.80 3.39
N LEU A 24 -12.24 -48.80 3.69
CA LEU A 24 -12.07 -49.72 4.82
C LEU A 24 -11.16 -50.91 4.51
N GLY A 25 -10.77 -51.09 3.24
CA GLY A 25 -9.99 -52.26 2.78
C GLY A 25 -10.82 -53.54 2.66
N GLU A 26 -12.15 -53.45 2.66
CA GLU A 26 -13.06 -54.60 2.59
C GLU A 26 -13.32 -55.07 1.15
N CYS A 27 -12.96 -54.27 0.15
CA CYS A 27 -13.19 -54.57 -1.26
C CYS A 27 -12.12 -53.92 -2.15
N GLU A 28 -11.61 -54.67 -3.12
CA GLU A 28 -10.80 -54.14 -4.22
C GLU A 28 -11.72 -53.67 -5.35
N MET A 29 -11.68 -52.38 -5.67
CA MET A 29 -12.42 -51.81 -6.80
C MET A 29 -11.43 -51.39 -7.90
N PRO A 30 -11.62 -51.85 -9.16
CA PRO A 30 -10.70 -51.53 -10.26
C PRO A 30 -10.77 -50.06 -10.69
N GLU A 31 -11.94 -49.42 -10.59
CA GLU A 31 -12.11 -48.02 -10.95
C GLU A 31 -13.17 -47.34 -10.05
N ILE A 32 -12.83 -46.17 -9.48
CA ILE A 32 -13.74 -45.38 -8.65
C ILE A 32 -14.25 -44.21 -9.47
N SER A 33 -15.57 -44.16 -9.68
CA SER A 33 -16.22 -43.08 -10.41
C SER A 33 -16.50 -41.87 -9.51
N THR A 34 -16.77 -40.70 -10.12
CA THR A 34 -17.27 -39.53 -9.40
C THR A 34 -18.60 -39.81 -8.70
N ALA A 35 -19.45 -40.70 -9.22
CA ALA A 35 -20.72 -41.06 -8.59
C ALA A 35 -20.50 -41.78 -7.25
N ASN A 36 -19.54 -42.69 -7.18
CA ASN A 36 -19.22 -43.45 -5.96
C ASN A 36 -18.76 -42.53 -4.82
N VAL A 37 -17.97 -41.49 -5.15
CA VAL A 37 -17.56 -40.47 -4.16
C VAL A 37 -18.75 -39.63 -3.68
N ARG A 38 -19.71 -39.33 -4.56
CA ARG A 38 -20.91 -38.53 -4.23
C ARG A 38 -21.88 -39.31 -3.33
N GLU A 39 -21.97 -40.62 -3.49
CA GLU A 39 -22.81 -41.49 -2.68
C GLU A 39 -22.35 -41.46 -1.21
N LEU A 40 -21.06 -41.68 -0.95
CA LEU A 40 -20.51 -41.58 0.40
C LEU A 40 -20.65 -40.17 0.98
N GLU A 41 -20.46 -39.11 0.17
CA GLU A 41 -20.68 -37.73 0.61
C GLU A 41 -22.13 -37.44 1.04
N ALA A 42 -23.11 -38.08 0.38
CA ALA A 42 -24.51 -37.93 0.73
C ALA A 42 -24.77 -38.49 2.14
N CYS A 43 -24.18 -39.65 2.45
CA CYS A 43 -24.26 -40.30 3.77
C CYS A 43 -23.63 -39.47 4.91
N LEU A 44 -22.64 -38.63 4.59
CA LEU A 44 -22.02 -37.71 5.58
C LEU A 44 -22.91 -36.51 5.96
N GLY A 45 -24.03 -36.29 5.26
CA GLY A 45 -24.99 -35.25 5.61
C GLY A 45 -24.38 -33.84 5.67
N THR A 46 -24.86 -32.95 6.54
CA THR A 46 -24.34 -31.58 6.65
C THR A 46 -23.06 -31.43 7.48
N ASP A 47 -22.41 -32.55 7.85
CA ASP A 47 -21.16 -32.51 8.62
C ASP A 47 -19.98 -32.09 7.72
N HIS A 48 -19.73 -30.79 7.72
CA HIS A 48 -18.65 -30.18 6.96
C HIS A 48 -17.25 -30.66 7.39
N THR A 49 -17.06 -31.03 8.66
CA THR A 49 -15.76 -31.51 9.14
C THR A 49 -15.44 -32.87 8.55
N LEU A 50 -16.37 -33.82 8.63
CA LEU A 50 -16.19 -35.16 8.04
C LEU A 50 -16.06 -35.11 6.51
N ARG A 51 -16.85 -34.27 5.84
CA ARG A 51 -16.73 -34.08 4.38
C ARG A 51 -15.37 -33.51 3.96
N ASN A 52 -14.80 -32.59 4.73
CA ASN A 52 -13.46 -32.06 4.46
C ASN A 52 -12.34 -33.05 4.79
N VAL A 53 -12.53 -33.93 5.79
CA VAL A 53 -11.62 -35.06 6.03
C VAL A 53 -11.66 -36.04 4.85
N LEU A 54 -12.85 -36.36 4.34
CA LEU A 54 -13.00 -37.18 3.12
C LEU A 54 -12.32 -36.52 1.91
N ARG A 55 -12.45 -35.20 1.74
CA ARG A 55 -11.71 -34.42 0.74
C ARG A 55 -10.21 -34.60 0.89
N GLY A 56 -9.66 -34.46 2.10
CA GLY A 56 -8.24 -34.67 2.36
C GLY A 56 -7.76 -36.08 2.00
N ILE A 57 -8.58 -37.10 2.25
CA ILE A 57 -8.29 -38.49 1.86
C ILE A 57 -8.27 -38.62 0.33
N THR A 58 -9.33 -38.19 -0.36
CA THR A 58 -9.39 -38.27 -1.83
C THR A 58 -8.28 -37.49 -2.52
N GLN A 59 -7.82 -36.38 -1.92
CA GLN A 59 -6.69 -35.60 -2.41
C GLN A 59 -5.39 -36.42 -2.33
N ARG A 60 -5.09 -37.02 -1.17
CA ARG A 60 -3.90 -37.88 -1.01
C ARG A 60 -3.90 -39.06 -1.97
N VAL A 61 -5.07 -39.69 -2.19
CA VAL A 61 -5.20 -40.78 -3.16
C VAL A 61 -4.94 -40.27 -4.57
N ARG A 62 -5.44 -39.08 -4.93
CA ARG A 62 -5.19 -38.47 -6.25
C ARG A 62 -3.72 -38.11 -6.48
N ASP A 63 -3.00 -37.74 -5.43
CA ASP A 63 -1.57 -37.45 -5.52
C ASP A 63 -0.76 -38.72 -5.87
N GLN A 64 -1.28 -39.91 -5.54
CA GLN A 64 -0.71 -41.21 -5.91
C GLN A 64 -1.29 -41.77 -7.23
N ILE A 65 -2.57 -41.51 -7.51
CA ILE A 65 -3.30 -42.01 -8.68
C ILE A 65 -3.85 -40.81 -9.49
N PRO A 66 -3.12 -40.36 -10.53
CA PRO A 66 -3.56 -39.25 -11.37
C PRO A 66 -4.92 -39.53 -12.00
N GLY A 67 -5.89 -38.63 -11.79
CA GLY A 67 -7.24 -38.77 -12.33
C GLY A 67 -8.31 -39.22 -11.31
N PHE A 68 -7.92 -39.59 -10.09
CA PHE A 68 -8.86 -40.00 -9.05
C PHE A 68 -9.93 -38.92 -8.73
N PRO A 69 -11.22 -39.30 -8.60
CA PRO A 69 -12.29 -38.36 -8.32
C PRO A 69 -12.18 -37.76 -6.91
N LEU A 70 -12.32 -36.44 -6.80
CA LEU A 70 -12.21 -35.74 -5.52
C LEU A 70 -13.57 -35.49 -4.87
N ALA A 71 -13.61 -35.61 -3.55
CA ALA A 71 -14.77 -35.18 -2.77
C ALA A 71 -14.95 -33.65 -2.85
N ARG A 72 -16.15 -33.12 -2.59
CA ARG A 72 -16.48 -31.69 -2.55
C ARG A 72 -15.95 -31.08 -1.25
N ILE A 73 -15.49 -29.84 -1.34
CA ILE A 73 -15.19 -29.04 -0.15
C ILE A 73 -16.52 -28.65 0.49
N ALA A 74 -16.68 -28.94 1.78
CA ALA A 74 -17.85 -28.54 2.54
C ALA A 74 -17.53 -27.28 3.35
N ILE A 75 -18.22 -26.18 3.03
CA ILE A 75 -18.07 -24.92 3.74
C ILE A 75 -19.30 -24.74 4.62
N ALA A 76 -19.10 -24.64 5.94
CA ALA A 76 -20.17 -24.30 6.86
C ALA A 76 -20.58 -22.84 6.67
N VAL A 77 -21.69 -22.60 5.97
CA VAL A 77 -22.28 -21.26 5.86
C VAL A 77 -23.39 -21.13 6.91
N ARG A 78 -23.06 -20.56 8.08
CA ARG A 78 -24.10 -20.14 9.04
C ARG A 78 -24.79 -18.90 8.50
N ARG A 79 -26.02 -19.05 8.01
CA ARG A 79 -26.84 -17.89 7.63
C ARG A 79 -27.29 -17.18 8.91
N ALA A 80 -26.81 -15.95 9.11
CA ALA A 80 -27.31 -15.12 10.20
C ALA A 80 -28.82 -14.93 10.07
N ALA A 81 -29.53 -14.96 11.19
CA ALA A 81 -30.98 -14.78 11.26
C ALA A 81 -31.41 -13.50 10.53
N ASN A 82 -32.67 -13.46 10.08
CA ASN A 82 -33.22 -12.22 9.56
C ASN A 82 -33.29 -11.21 10.71
N PRO A 83 -32.62 -10.04 10.61
CA PRO A 83 -32.70 -9.00 11.63
C PRO A 83 -34.12 -8.44 11.74
N ILE A 84 -34.92 -8.54 10.66
CA ILE A 84 -36.34 -8.25 10.68
C ILE A 84 -37.07 -9.57 10.93
N ASN A 85 -37.40 -9.83 12.20
CA ASN A 85 -38.18 -11.00 12.60
C ASN A 85 -39.46 -10.57 13.36
N PRO A 86 -40.52 -11.40 13.33
CA PRO A 86 -41.80 -11.07 13.98
C PRO A 86 -41.69 -10.90 15.50
N ASP A 87 -40.73 -11.58 16.13
CA ASP A 87 -40.55 -11.56 17.58
C ASP A 87 -40.04 -10.19 18.09
N ILE A 88 -39.25 -9.50 17.27
CA ILE A 88 -38.72 -8.17 17.56
C ILE A 88 -39.65 -7.08 17.00
N TYR A 89 -40.23 -7.32 15.82
CA TYR A 89 -41.08 -6.36 15.10
C TYR A 89 -42.57 -6.55 15.42
N THR A 90 -42.92 -6.45 16.70
CA THR A 90 -44.33 -6.48 17.13
C THR A 90 -45.05 -5.18 16.79
N ALA A 91 -46.38 -5.24 16.62
CA ALA A 91 -47.20 -4.07 16.29
C ALA A 91 -47.04 -2.93 17.30
N GLU A 92 -46.95 -3.26 18.59
CA GLU A 92 -46.73 -2.32 19.68
C GLU A 92 -45.38 -1.62 19.54
N ARG A 93 -44.28 -2.37 19.37
CA ARG A 93 -42.93 -1.78 19.22
C ARG A 93 -42.82 -0.90 17.99
N ILE A 94 -43.45 -1.28 16.87
CA ILE A 94 -43.50 -0.44 15.66
C ILE A 94 -44.25 0.86 15.93
N LYS A 95 -45.38 0.80 16.66
CA LYS A 95 -46.16 1.99 17.04
C LYS A 95 -45.33 2.92 17.93
N SER A 96 -44.71 2.40 18.99
CA SER A 96 -43.85 3.17 19.89
C SER A 96 -42.66 3.79 19.14
N SER A 97 -42.04 3.02 18.23
CA SER A 97 -40.94 3.48 17.40
C SER A 97 -41.34 4.66 16.50
N ARG A 98 -42.52 4.60 15.86
CA ARG A 98 -43.07 5.73 15.06
C ARG A 98 -43.40 6.94 15.94
N GLN A 99 -43.97 6.72 17.13
CA GLN A 99 -44.32 7.80 18.05
C GLN A 99 -43.08 8.61 18.47
N VAL A 100 -41.97 7.93 18.80
CA VAL A 100 -40.70 8.57 19.15
C VAL A 100 -40.11 9.35 17.97
N VAL A 101 -40.14 8.80 16.75
CA VAL A 101 -39.68 9.50 15.54
C VAL A 101 -40.53 10.72 15.21
N ASN A 102 -41.86 10.63 15.37
CA ASN A 102 -42.76 11.75 15.18
C ASN A 102 -42.53 12.85 16.22
N ALA A 103 -42.26 12.48 17.48
CA ALA A 103 -41.90 13.43 18.53
C ALA A 103 -40.60 14.17 18.19
N LEU A 104 -39.58 13.47 17.68
CA LEU A 104 -38.35 14.10 17.18
C LEU A 104 -38.64 15.07 16.01
N GLN A 105 -39.42 14.64 15.03
CA GLN A 105 -39.79 15.48 13.89
C GLN A 105 -40.55 16.75 14.33
N HIS A 106 -41.43 16.64 15.32
CA HIS A 106 -42.12 17.78 15.89
C HIS A 106 -41.17 18.70 16.64
N GLY A 107 -40.27 18.16 17.47
CA GLY A 107 -39.30 18.94 18.22
C GLY A 107 -38.33 19.74 17.36
N LEU A 108 -37.93 19.20 16.19
CA LEU A 108 -37.09 19.91 15.22
C LEU A 108 -37.80 21.10 14.54
N LYS A 109 -39.10 21.28 14.74
CA LYS A 109 -39.89 22.43 14.27
C LYS A 109 -40.16 23.46 15.37
N LEU A 110 -39.92 23.11 16.63
CA LEU A 110 -40.14 24.01 17.76
C LEU A 110 -39.05 25.08 17.81
N ASP A 111 -39.38 26.21 18.43
CA ASP A 111 -38.38 27.20 18.73
C ASP A 111 -37.46 26.70 19.85
N ILE A 112 -36.16 26.63 19.57
CA ILE A 112 -35.18 26.10 20.52
C ILE A 112 -35.02 27.00 21.74
N ASP A 113 -35.32 28.30 21.60
CA ASP A 113 -35.19 29.26 22.69
C ASP A 113 -36.33 29.14 23.71
N GLU A 114 -37.46 28.52 23.34
CA GLU A 114 -38.56 28.19 24.24
C GLU A 114 -38.33 26.92 25.06
N LEU A 115 -37.32 26.11 24.70
CA LEU A 115 -37.01 24.86 25.38
C LEU A 115 -36.07 25.10 26.57
N SER A 116 -36.35 24.42 27.68
CA SER A 116 -35.44 24.37 28.83
C SER A 116 -34.12 23.66 28.46
N THR A 117 -33.06 23.92 29.22
CA THR A 117 -31.75 23.27 29.05
C THR A 117 -31.84 21.74 28.97
N GLU A 118 -32.69 21.11 29.80
CA GLU A 118 -32.85 19.65 29.82
C GLU A 118 -33.60 19.14 28.58
N GLU A 119 -34.58 19.88 28.09
CA GLU A 119 -35.31 19.56 26.85
C GLU A 119 -34.43 19.75 25.60
N ARG A 120 -33.59 20.79 25.57
CA ARG A 120 -32.62 21.02 24.48
C ARG A 120 -31.61 19.89 24.36
N ILE A 121 -31.05 19.45 25.49
CA ILE A 121 -30.13 18.29 25.52
C ILE A 121 -30.87 17.01 25.13
N GLY A 122 -32.13 16.84 25.55
CA GLY A 122 -32.97 15.72 25.14
C GLY A 122 -33.19 15.66 23.62
N LEU A 123 -33.50 16.81 23.00
CA LEU A 123 -33.63 16.94 21.55
C LEU A 123 -32.30 16.65 20.83
N LEU A 124 -31.18 17.16 21.33
CA LEU A 124 -29.84 16.87 20.79
C LEU A 124 -29.54 15.37 20.83
N LEU A 125 -29.78 14.70 21.96
CA LEU A 125 -29.55 13.25 22.11
C LEU A 125 -30.40 12.43 21.14
N MET A 126 -31.69 12.77 21.00
CA MET A 126 -32.58 12.09 20.06
C MET A 126 -32.20 12.34 18.60
N SER A 127 -31.84 13.58 18.25
CA SER A 127 -31.38 13.93 16.89
C SER A 127 -30.07 13.22 16.56
N ALA A 128 -29.09 13.23 17.48
CA ALA A 128 -27.80 12.55 17.29
C ALA A 128 -27.95 11.02 17.17
N ALA A 129 -28.88 10.43 17.92
CA ALA A 129 -29.17 9.01 17.83
C ALA A 129 -29.83 8.63 16.49
N TYR A 130 -30.91 9.34 16.11
CA TYR A 130 -31.65 9.02 14.90
C TYR A 130 -31.06 9.65 13.64
N ASN A 131 -31.06 10.98 13.51
CA ASN A 131 -30.54 11.66 12.30
C ASN A 131 -29.01 11.51 12.19
N GLY A 132 -28.31 11.64 13.32
CA GLY A 132 -26.85 11.52 13.40
C GLY A 132 -26.34 10.08 13.31
N GLY A 133 -27.21 9.08 13.49
CA GLY A 133 -26.88 7.65 13.37
C GLY A 133 -25.96 7.11 14.48
N LEU A 134 -25.96 7.74 15.65
CA LEU A 134 -25.20 7.29 16.83
C LEU A 134 -26.08 6.36 17.69
N LEU A 135 -26.08 5.06 17.37
CA LEU A 135 -26.95 4.06 18.02
C LEU A 135 -26.28 3.31 19.19
N ASP A 136 -25.23 3.88 19.80
CA ASP A 136 -24.55 3.35 20.96
C ASP A 136 -24.36 4.43 22.04
N VAL A 137 -24.47 4.04 23.31
CA VAL A 137 -24.38 4.95 24.46
C VAL A 137 -22.99 5.57 24.55
N ALA A 138 -21.93 4.81 24.24
CA ALA A 138 -20.57 5.36 24.27
C ALA A 138 -20.38 6.43 23.18
N GLN A 139 -21.06 6.30 22.03
CA GLN A 139 -21.03 7.33 20.99
C GLN A 139 -21.74 8.61 21.42
N LEU A 140 -22.90 8.50 22.07
CA LEU A 140 -23.61 9.67 22.60
C LEU A 140 -22.80 10.38 23.67
N ASN A 141 -22.14 9.64 24.57
CA ASN A 141 -21.25 10.22 25.57
C ASN A 141 -20.04 10.93 24.92
N ALA A 142 -19.44 10.32 23.90
CA ALA A 142 -18.35 10.93 23.15
C ALA A 142 -18.81 12.21 22.44
N MET A 143 -20.01 12.22 21.86
CA MET A 143 -20.62 13.38 21.21
C MET A 143 -20.87 14.53 22.20
N LEU A 144 -21.34 14.24 23.42
CA LEU A 144 -21.51 15.26 24.46
C LEU A 144 -20.18 15.88 24.94
N SER A 145 -19.05 15.23 24.65
CA SER A 145 -17.71 15.76 24.97
C SER A 145 -17.11 16.63 23.86
N VAL A 146 -17.81 16.76 22.73
CA VAL A 146 -17.36 17.52 21.55
C VAL A 146 -17.49 19.02 21.81
N THR A 147 -16.42 19.76 21.50
CA THR A 147 -16.42 21.23 21.47
C THR A 147 -16.51 21.74 20.03
N PRO A 148 -17.00 22.97 19.79
CA PRO A 148 -17.04 23.54 18.44
C PRO A 148 -15.68 23.55 17.72
N ASP A 149 -14.57 23.65 18.45
CA ASP A 149 -13.20 23.65 17.92
C ASP A 149 -12.75 22.27 17.41
N SER A 150 -13.41 21.19 17.83
CA SER A 150 -13.11 19.83 17.38
C SER A 150 -13.81 19.45 16.06
N ILE A 151 -14.59 20.36 15.49
CA ILE A 151 -15.25 20.16 14.20
C ILE A 151 -14.27 20.48 13.08
N GLU A 152 -13.99 19.48 12.25
CA GLU A 152 -13.13 19.62 11.08
C GLU A 152 -14.00 19.76 9.82
N TRP A 153 -13.54 20.53 8.83
CA TRP A 153 -14.20 20.65 7.53
C TRP A 153 -13.18 20.38 6.41
N VAL A 154 -12.62 19.17 6.43
CA VAL A 154 -11.60 18.69 5.48
C VAL A 154 -12.23 18.28 4.15
N SER A 155 -13.37 17.57 4.20
CA SER A 155 -14.09 17.09 3.02
C SER A 155 -15.14 18.10 2.52
N GLY A 156 -16.04 17.69 1.61
CA GLY A 156 -17.18 18.51 1.21
C GLY A 156 -18.15 18.84 2.36
N ILE A 157 -18.21 17.99 3.39
CA ILE A 157 -19.11 18.12 4.55
C ILE A 157 -18.32 18.21 5.88
N PRO A 158 -18.88 18.84 6.94
CA PRO A 158 -18.29 18.85 8.28
C PRO A 158 -18.17 17.46 8.89
N GLU A 159 -17.10 17.22 9.63
CA GLU A 159 -16.80 15.95 10.29
C GLU A 159 -16.25 16.14 11.70
N ILE A 160 -16.45 15.13 12.54
CA ILE A 160 -16.01 15.09 13.94
C ILE A 160 -15.35 13.74 14.20
N ARG A 161 -14.28 13.74 15.01
CA ARG A 161 -13.59 12.53 15.47
C ARG A 161 -14.05 12.17 16.88
N LEU A 162 -14.84 11.10 17.01
CA LEU A 162 -15.35 10.64 18.29
C LEU A 162 -14.37 9.64 18.94
N PRO A 163 -13.78 9.94 20.11
CA PRO A 163 -12.96 8.99 20.85
C PRO A 163 -13.84 7.95 21.53
N LEU A 164 -13.70 6.68 21.14
CA LEU A 164 -14.48 5.57 21.67
C LEU A 164 -13.55 4.55 22.34
N SER A 165 -14.03 3.96 23.45
CA SER A 165 -13.37 2.84 24.08
C SER A 165 -13.68 1.53 23.36
N ILE A 166 -12.71 0.63 23.30
CA ILE A 166 -12.88 -0.74 22.81
C ILE A 166 -12.37 -1.67 23.92
N ARG A 167 -13.25 -2.57 24.40
CA ARG A 167 -12.90 -3.65 25.36
C ARG A 167 -12.13 -3.15 26.60
N GLY A 168 -12.57 -2.04 27.18
CA GLY A 168 -11.97 -1.48 28.41
C GLY A 168 -10.74 -0.60 28.20
N ASN A 169 -10.18 -0.52 26.98
CA ASN A 169 -9.12 0.44 26.69
C ASN A 169 -9.73 1.81 26.34
N ALA A 170 -9.42 2.83 27.13
CA ALA A 170 -9.89 4.19 26.93
C ALA A 170 -9.25 4.76 25.66
N VAL A 171 -10.06 5.32 24.76
CA VAL A 171 -9.59 5.99 23.53
C VAL A 171 -8.87 5.04 22.54
N ALA A 172 -9.49 3.89 22.27
CA ALA A 172 -8.96 2.88 21.34
C ALA A 172 -9.39 3.08 19.88
N GLU A 173 -10.42 3.91 19.63
CA GLU A 173 -11.00 4.16 18.30
C GLU A 173 -11.33 5.65 18.15
N PHE A 174 -10.79 6.31 17.13
CA PHE A 174 -11.23 7.64 16.70
C PHE A 174 -12.18 7.48 15.54
N ARG A 175 -13.47 7.36 15.85
CA ARG A 175 -14.50 7.14 14.84
C ARG A 175 -14.78 8.44 14.11
N GLN A 176 -14.66 8.41 12.79
CA GLN A 176 -15.12 9.50 11.94
C GLN A 176 -16.65 9.55 11.95
N TRP A 177 -17.19 10.72 12.18
CA TRP A 177 -18.62 10.96 12.20
C TRP A 177 -18.95 12.21 11.39
N PHE A 178 -19.94 12.10 10.51
CA PHE A 178 -20.47 13.21 9.72
C PHE A 178 -21.84 13.56 10.27
N PRO A 179 -21.95 14.49 11.23
CA PRO A 179 -23.25 14.86 11.80
C PRO A 179 -24.18 15.35 10.69
N ASP A 180 -25.47 14.99 10.77
CA ASP A 180 -26.47 15.57 9.89
C ASP A 180 -26.65 17.06 10.19
N PRO A 181 -27.20 17.84 9.24
CA PRO A 181 -27.33 19.28 9.41
C PRO A 181 -28.09 19.77 10.65
N ALA A 182 -29.16 19.08 11.06
CA ALA A 182 -29.93 19.49 12.23
C ALA A 182 -29.17 19.16 13.52
N THR A 183 -28.59 17.96 13.62
CA THR A 183 -27.76 17.60 14.78
C THR A 183 -26.54 18.51 14.89
N LEU A 184 -25.91 18.89 13.79
CA LEU A 184 -24.77 19.81 13.80
C LEU A 184 -25.17 21.20 14.32
N ALA A 185 -26.31 21.74 13.86
CA ALA A 185 -26.82 23.02 14.34
C ALA A 185 -27.18 22.95 15.85
N LEU A 186 -27.82 21.86 16.29
CA LEU A 186 -28.13 21.61 17.69
C LEU A 186 -26.86 21.48 18.54
N LEU A 187 -25.84 20.78 18.06
CA LEU A 187 -24.57 20.57 18.78
C LEU A 187 -23.88 21.91 19.07
N ILE A 188 -23.89 22.82 18.09
CA ILE A 188 -23.34 24.17 18.26
C ILE A 188 -24.20 25.00 19.21
N ARG A 189 -25.54 24.94 19.07
CA ARG A 189 -26.47 25.75 19.88
C ARG A 189 -26.53 25.31 21.34
N CYS A 190 -26.39 24.00 21.60
CA CYS A 190 -26.48 23.40 22.93
C CYS A 190 -25.10 23.21 23.61
N ALA A 191 -23.99 23.65 23.02
CA ALA A 191 -22.65 23.46 23.58
C ALA A 191 -22.53 23.98 25.02
N ASP A 192 -23.03 25.19 25.28
CA ASP A 192 -23.01 25.81 26.62
C ASP A 192 -23.92 25.08 27.62
N ASP A 193 -25.07 24.57 27.15
CA ASP A 193 -26.02 23.82 27.98
C ASP A 193 -25.43 22.49 28.45
N VAL A 194 -24.74 21.79 27.53
CA VAL A 194 -24.06 20.52 27.82
C VAL A 194 -22.94 20.74 28.82
N GLN A 195 -22.10 21.77 28.62
CA GLN A 195 -21.02 22.12 29.55
C GLN A 195 -21.54 22.42 30.97
N LYS A 196 -22.64 23.16 31.09
CA LYS A 196 -23.29 23.45 32.39
C LYS A 196 -23.91 22.21 33.04
N SER A 197 -24.26 21.20 32.25
CA SER A 197 -25.01 20.02 32.69
C SER A 197 -24.18 18.74 32.81
N VAL A 198 -22.85 18.78 32.60
CA VAL A 198 -21.96 17.60 32.68
C VAL A 198 -22.16 16.80 33.97
N GLY A 199 -22.20 17.48 35.13
CA GLY A 199 -22.41 16.83 36.42
C GLY A 199 -23.79 16.17 36.60
N LYS A 200 -24.82 16.63 35.89
CA LYS A 200 -26.16 16.00 35.86
C LYS A 200 -26.20 14.83 34.89
N LEU A 201 -25.54 14.95 33.74
CA LEU A 201 -25.47 13.92 32.68
C LEU A 201 -24.67 12.68 33.13
N SER A 202 -23.61 12.87 33.92
CA SER A 202 -22.81 11.78 34.49
C SER A 202 -23.53 10.97 35.57
N ARG A 203 -24.68 11.43 36.08
CA ARG A 203 -25.47 10.67 37.08
C ARG A 203 -26.19 9.49 36.42
N LYS A 204 -26.48 8.46 37.21
CA LYS A 204 -27.26 7.29 36.75
C LYS A 204 -28.58 7.76 36.13
N ASN A 205 -28.82 7.37 34.87
CA ASN A 205 -29.97 7.76 34.04
C ASN A 205 -30.08 9.27 33.70
N GLY A 206 -29.00 10.05 33.81
CA GLY A 206 -28.98 11.47 33.45
C GLY A 206 -29.46 11.75 32.02
N HIS A 207 -28.92 11.00 31.05
CA HIS A 207 -29.33 11.06 29.64
C HIS A 207 -30.83 10.88 29.44
N MET A 208 -31.41 9.86 30.10
CA MET A 208 -32.84 9.55 29.96
C MET A 208 -33.75 10.59 30.61
N ARG A 209 -33.29 11.30 31.64
CA ARG A 209 -34.06 12.40 32.22
C ARG A 209 -34.22 13.56 31.23
N CYS A 210 -33.15 13.92 30.52
CA CYS A 210 -33.21 14.93 29.46
C CYS A 210 -34.13 14.48 28.31
N VAL A 211 -34.00 13.22 27.86
CA VAL A 211 -34.88 12.66 26.83
C VAL A 211 -36.34 12.65 27.28
N ALA A 212 -36.65 12.22 28.49
CA ALA A 212 -38.01 12.19 29.04
C ALA A 212 -38.61 13.59 29.23
N ALA A 213 -37.79 14.59 29.57
CA ALA A 213 -38.23 15.99 29.62
C ALA A 213 -38.69 16.46 28.23
N PHE A 214 -37.87 16.23 27.20
CA PHE A 214 -38.21 16.57 25.83
C PHE A 214 -39.44 15.79 25.31
N LEU A 215 -39.52 14.48 25.57
CA LEU A 215 -40.65 13.66 25.12
C LEU A 215 -41.99 14.13 25.72
N ARG A 216 -42.01 14.58 26.98
CA ARG A 216 -43.20 15.20 27.58
C ARG A 216 -43.59 16.49 26.87
N ARG A 217 -42.62 17.35 26.57
CA ARG A 217 -42.83 18.61 25.81
C ARG A 217 -43.36 18.34 24.39
N ALA A 218 -42.90 17.26 23.77
CA ALA A 218 -43.35 16.81 22.45
C ALA A 218 -44.70 16.06 22.45
N GLY A 219 -45.35 15.90 23.61
CA GLY A 219 -46.68 15.32 23.74
C GLY A 219 -46.74 13.80 23.87
N VAL A 220 -45.64 13.14 24.27
CA VAL A 220 -45.61 11.69 24.50
C VAL A 220 -45.96 11.38 25.96
N SER A 221 -47.02 10.59 26.17
CA SER A 221 -47.47 10.13 27.50
C SER A 221 -46.36 9.39 28.26
N GLU A 222 -46.27 9.56 29.58
CA GLU A 222 -45.26 8.91 30.41
C GLU A 222 -45.29 7.37 30.32
N LEU A 223 -46.47 6.78 30.08
CA LEU A 223 -46.64 5.34 29.90
C LEU A 223 -46.04 4.82 28.58
N ASP A 224 -46.00 5.67 27.54
CA ASP A 224 -45.49 5.31 26.21
C ASP A 224 -44.00 5.63 26.04
N GLN A 225 -43.36 6.22 27.06
CA GLN A 225 -41.96 6.62 27.00
C GLN A 225 -41.02 5.41 27.15
N PRO A 226 -39.87 5.42 26.47
CA PRO A 226 -38.88 4.36 26.62
C PRO A 226 -38.30 4.34 28.04
N GLN A 227 -38.22 3.16 28.64
CA GLN A 227 -37.78 2.98 30.03
C GLN A 227 -36.29 3.31 30.25
N ASN A 228 -35.47 3.09 29.23
CA ASN A 228 -34.03 3.34 29.27
C ASN A 228 -33.49 3.67 27.88
N LEU A 229 -32.22 4.09 27.83
CA LEU A 229 -31.58 4.53 26.59
C LEU A 229 -31.41 3.39 25.60
N SER A 230 -31.15 2.17 26.08
CA SER A 230 -31.07 0.99 25.20
C SER A 230 -32.38 0.75 24.45
N VAL A 231 -33.52 0.84 25.13
CA VAL A 231 -34.85 0.69 24.51
C VAL A 231 -35.10 1.81 23.51
N LEU A 232 -34.75 3.07 23.82
CA LEU A 232 -34.86 4.18 22.88
C LEU A 232 -34.03 3.92 21.61
N LEU A 233 -32.76 3.53 21.77
CA LEU A 233 -31.86 3.23 20.67
C LEU A 233 -32.36 2.04 19.83
N ASP A 234 -32.94 1.01 20.46
CA ASP A 234 -33.57 -0.11 19.76
C ASP A 234 -34.78 0.35 18.94
N LEU A 235 -35.61 1.26 19.45
CA LEU A 235 -36.75 1.81 18.71
C LEU A 235 -36.29 2.60 17.48
N PHE A 236 -35.19 3.36 17.57
CA PHE A 236 -34.59 4.04 16.42
C PHE A 236 -33.96 3.06 15.43
N ARG A 237 -33.23 2.06 15.95
CA ARG A 237 -32.62 0.97 15.17
C ARG A 237 -33.66 0.28 14.29
N MET A 238 -34.87 0.02 14.80
CA MET A 238 -35.94 -0.60 14.02
C MET A 238 -36.30 0.21 12.77
N GLN A 239 -36.41 1.54 12.85
CA GLN A 239 -36.69 2.38 11.68
C GLN A 239 -35.51 2.44 10.72
N MET A 240 -34.28 2.52 11.25
CA MET A 240 -33.06 2.54 10.44
C MET A 240 -32.87 1.22 9.67
N GLN A 241 -33.17 0.07 10.28
CA GLN A 241 -33.07 -1.25 9.64
C GLN A 241 -33.98 -1.43 8.42
N LEU A 242 -35.07 -0.67 8.32
CA LEU A 242 -35.97 -0.72 7.18
C LEU A 242 -35.42 0.04 5.95
N ARG A 243 -34.46 0.95 6.15
CA ARG A 243 -33.95 1.86 5.11
C ARG A 243 -32.46 1.69 4.83
N LEU A 244 -31.70 1.14 5.78
CA LEU A 244 -30.26 0.96 5.68
C LEU A 244 -29.86 -0.51 5.54
N PRO A 245 -28.80 -0.80 4.78
CA PRO A 245 -28.15 -2.11 4.78
C PRO A 245 -27.69 -2.50 6.18
N GLN A 246 -27.87 -3.78 6.53
CA GLN A 246 -27.57 -4.29 7.87
C GLN A 246 -26.12 -4.03 8.32
N VAL A 247 -25.16 -3.97 7.39
CA VAL A 247 -23.76 -3.65 7.71
C VAL A 247 -23.62 -2.25 8.32
N LEU A 248 -24.37 -1.26 7.84
CA LEU A 248 -24.34 0.11 8.37
C LEU A 248 -25.07 0.22 9.70
N VAL A 249 -26.18 -0.52 9.87
CA VAL A 249 -26.87 -0.59 11.17
C VAL A 249 -25.97 -1.22 12.23
N ASN A 250 -25.31 -2.34 11.91
CA ASN A 250 -24.37 -2.97 12.83
C ASN A 250 -23.18 -2.05 13.15
N PHE A 251 -22.72 -1.28 12.16
CA PHE A 251 -21.71 -0.24 12.37
C PHE A 251 -22.23 0.87 13.30
N ALA A 252 -23.47 1.35 13.13
CA ALA A 252 -24.09 2.32 14.03
C ALA A 252 -24.21 1.81 15.47
N CYS A 253 -24.69 0.59 15.66
CA CYS A 253 -24.86 -0.03 16.98
C CYS A 253 -23.57 -0.57 17.60
N ARG A 254 -22.45 -0.59 16.84
CA ARG A 254 -21.18 -1.24 17.21
C ARG A 254 -21.36 -2.73 17.60
N GLU A 255 -22.29 -3.41 16.94
CA GLU A 255 -22.64 -4.81 17.22
C GLU A 255 -22.02 -5.78 16.20
N GLY A 256 -21.42 -6.87 16.70
CA GLY A 256 -20.89 -7.98 15.89
C GLY A 256 -19.50 -7.76 15.30
N PHE A 257 -19.17 -6.54 14.89
CA PHE A 257 -17.82 -6.14 14.46
C PHE A 257 -17.51 -4.68 14.85
N VAL A 258 -16.22 -4.39 14.96
CA VAL A 258 -15.69 -3.02 15.04
C VAL A 258 -15.00 -2.74 13.72
N SER A 259 -15.11 -1.53 13.18
CA SER A 259 -14.41 -1.11 11.97
C SER A 259 -13.75 0.22 12.25
N GLN A 260 -12.42 0.27 12.09
CA GLN A 260 -11.66 1.49 12.34
C GLN A 260 -11.87 2.48 11.19
N SER A 261 -12.09 3.74 11.54
CA SER A 261 -12.12 4.84 10.56
C SER A 261 -10.72 5.16 10.05
N LEU A 262 -10.64 5.86 8.92
CA LEU A 262 -9.37 6.37 8.41
C LEU A 262 -8.70 7.27 9.44
N ARG A 263 -7.37 7.15 9.53
CA ARG A 263 -6.57 8.02 10.38
C ARG A 263 -6.71 9.48 9.95
N PRO A 264 -6.71 10.45 10.89
CA PRO A 264 -6.75 11.88 10.55
C PRO A 264 -5.66 12.29 9.55
N SER A 265 -4.41 11.84 9.76
CA SER A 265 -3.31 12.12 8.82
C SER A 265 -3.54 11.52 7.43
N SER A 266 -4.04 10.28 7.35
CA SER A 266 -4.35 9.67 6.06
C SER A 266 -5.48 10.39 5.34
N TRP A 267 -6.50 10.84 6.08
CA TRP A 267 -7.64 11.55 5.53
C TRP A 267 -7.27 12.95 5.04
N GLY A 268 -6.49 13.70 5.83
CA GLY A 268 -5.92 14.98 5.43
C GLY A 268 -5.07 14.84 4.17
N ASN A 269 -4.14 13.88 4.14
CA ASN A 269 -3.27 13.64 2.98
C ASN A 269 -4.05 13.33 1.70
N ILE A 270 -5.13 12.54 1.78
CA ILE A 270 -5.99 12.22 0.63
C ILE A 270 -6.61 13.50 0.06
N LEU A 271 -7.00 14.45 0.91
CA LEU A 271 -7.64 15.72 0.54
C LEU A 271 -6.64 16.88 0.39
N GLY A 272 -5.33 16.60 0.34
CA GLY A 272 -4.29 17.61 0.15
C GLY A 272 -4.00 18.50 1.37
N GLN A 273 -4.34 18.04 2.59
CA GLN A 273 -4.09 18.72 3.86
C GLN A 273 -3.06 17.97 4.71
N ALA A 274 -1.80 18.41 4.65
CA ALA A 274 -0.70 17.80 5.40
C ALA A 274 -0.69 18.12 6.90
N ASP A 275 -1.47 19.13 7.33
CA ASP A 275 -1.45 19.64 8.71
C ASP A 275 -2.26 18.80 9.70
N LEU A 276 -3.10 17.87 9.22
CA LEU A 276 -3.84 16.97 10.09
C LEU A 276 -2.91 15.89 10.66
N LEU A 277 -2.64 16.00 11.96
CA LEU A 277 -1.81 15.04 12.67
C LEU A 277 -2.66 13.97 13.36
N ASP A 278 -2.09 12.77 13.44
CA ASP A 278 -2.63 11.70 14.27
C ASP A 278 -2.52 12.10 15.76
N PRO A 279 -3.58 11.94 16.58
CA PRO A 279 -3.52 12.23 18.01
C PRO A 279 -2.39 11.47 18.73
N ALA A 280 -1.59 12.19 19.53
CA ALA A 280 -0.44 11.64 20.27
C ALA A 280 -0.84 10.48 21.21
N GLY A 281 0.01 9.46 21.35
CA GLY A 281 -0.23 8.26 22.19
C GLY A 281 -1.32 7.27 21.68
N THR A 282 -2.09 7.67 20.68
CA THR A 282 -3.20 6.87 20.11
C THR A 282 -2.70 5.81 19.13
N TYR A 283 -1.69 6.17 18.35
CA TYR A 283 -1.13 5.29 17.32
C TYR A 283 0.35 4.98 17.54
N ASP A 284 1.01 5.73 18.43
CA ASP A 284 2.36 5.48 18.90
C ASP A 284 2.38 4.51 20.09
N TYR A 285 3.44 3.71 20.16
CA TYR A 285 3.63 2.69 21.20
C TYR A 285 4.27 3.34 22.43
N GLU A 286 3.47 4.00 23.27
CA GLU A 286 3.97 4.39 24.58
C GLU A 286 3.90 3.21 25.55
N ALA A 287 5.07 2.91 26.13
CA ALA A 287 5.28 1.94 27.17
C ALA A 287 4.85 2.53 28.52
N ASN A 288 3.95 1.85 29.24
CA ASN A 288 3.75 1.84 30.70
C ASN A 288 2.58 0.90 30.99
N SER A 289 2.44 0.20 32.12
CA SER A 289 3.28 -0.13 33.28
C SER A 289 2.60 -1.35 33.93
N ASP A 290 3.37 -2.12 34.68
CA ASP A 290 2.98 -3.41 35.26
C ASP A 290 1.73 -3.36 36.15
N GLU A 291 0.76 -4.24 35.90
CA GLU A 291 -0.02 -4.88 36.96
C GLU A 291 -0.17 -6.37 36.67
N ALA A 292 0.08 -7.17 37.71
CA ALA A 292 0.14 -8.61 37.68
C ALA A 292 -1.24 -9.20 37.96
N GLU A 293 -1.71 -10.08 37.07
CA GLU A 293 -2.73 -11.06 37.42
C GLU A 293 -2.28 -12.48 37.06
N THR A 294 -2.36 -13.30 38.10
CA THR A 294 -2.14 -14.74 38.18
C THR A 294 -3.31 -15.45 37.51
N GLU A 295 -3.05 -16.45 36.65
CA GLU A 295 -3.73 -17.75 36.71
C GLU A 295 -3.27 -18.75 35.63
N GLU A 296 -3.21 -20.00 36.11
CA GLU A 296 -3.26 -21.34 35.50
C GLU A 296 -2.74 -21.60 34.07
N ARG A 297 -1.75 -22.48 33.95
CA ARG A 297 -1.50 -23.28 32.74
C ARG A 297 -0.68 -24.55 33.02
N LEU A 298 -1.10 -25.62 32.31
CA LEU A 298 -0.55 -26.97 32.16
C LEU A 298 0.95 -27.16 32.47
N ALA A 299 1.28 -28.28 33.12
CA ALA A 299 2.65 -28.65 33.46
C ALA A 299 3.56 -28.73 32.21
N PRO A 300 4.76 -28.13 32.22
CA PRO A 300 5.68 -28.18 31.11
C PRO A 300 6.20 -29.62 30.87
N PRO A 301 6.56 -29.98 29.61
CA PRO A 301 7.09 -31.30 29.28
C PRO A 301 8.30 -31.68 30.14
N ALA A 302 8.46 -32.98 30.47
CA ALA A 302 9.52 -33.47 31.37
C ALA A 302 10.94 -33.08 30.91
N TRP A 303 11.24 -33.19 29.61
CA TRP A 303 12.54 -32.78 29.04
C TRP A 303 12.84 -31.27 29.20
N LEU A 304 11.79 -30.44 29.17
CA LEU A 304 11.92 -28.99 29.34
C LEU A 304 12.17 -28.65 30.81
N GLN A 305 11.67 -29.45 31.76
CA GLN A 305 11.97 -29.29 33.18
C GLN A 305 13.44 -29.66 33.46
N GLU A 306 13.91 -30.80 32.93
CA GLU A 306 15.30 -31.24 33.10
C GLU A 306 16.33 -30.24 32.56
N LEU A 307 16.10 -29.66 31.37
CA LEU A 307 16.98 -28.62 30.82
C LEU A 307 17.02 -27.37 31.70
N ARG A 308 15.91 -27.01 32.35
CA ARG A 308 15.82 -25.84 33.22
C ARG A 308 16.49 -26.07 34.57
N ASP A 309 16.40 -27.27 35.11
CA ASP A 309 17.08 -27.65 36.34
C ASP A 309 18.60 -27.63 36.13
N ARG A 310 19.10 -28.12 34.99
CA ARG A 310 20.52 -27.98 34.60
C ARG A 310 21.00 -26.52 34.50
N ILE A 311 20.15 -25.60 34.01
CA ILE A 311 20.46 -24.15 33.96
C ILE A 311 20.56 -23.56 35.37
N ARG A 312 19.66 -23.96 36.28
CA ARG A 312 19.64 -23.49 37.69
C ARG A 312 20.81 -24.02 38.48
N ASP A 313 21.13 -25.30 38.33
CA ASP A 313 22.16 -26.01 39.10
C ASP A 313 23.57 -25.82 38.54
N ASN A 314 23.72 -25.00 37.49
CA ASN A 314 24.99 -24.68 36.84
C ASN A 314 25.76 -25.92 36.36
N LEU A 315 25.03 -26.90 35.86
CA LEU A 315 25.60 -28.16 35.37
C LEU A 315 26.08 -28.01 33.92
N PRO A 316 27.16 -28.69 33.50
CA PRO A 316 27.63 -28.68 32.12
C PRO A 316 26.57 -29.24 31.17
N ILE A 317 26.37 -28.55 30.05
CA ILE A 317 25.47 -29.00 28.98
C ILE A 317 26.29 -29.82 28.00
N GLU A 318 26.32 -31.13 28.20
CA GLU A 318 26.97 -32.05 27.26
C GLU A 318 26.15 -32.12 25.96
N VAL A 319 26.83 -31.90 24.83
CA VAL A 319 26.30 -32.21 23.48
C VAL A 319 27.01 -33.50 23.04
N PRO A 320 26.31 -34.60 22.67
CA PRO A 320 24.86 -34.74 22.46
C PRO A 320 24.13 -35.44 23.62
N PHE A 321 22.90 -34.98 23.89
CA PHE A 321 21.89 -35.71 24.67
C PHE A 321 21.45 -36.93 23.85
N GLN A 322 21.38 -38.11 24.46
CA GLN A 322 21.05 -39.38 23.79
C GLN A 322 19.82 -39.22 22.89
N ALA A 323 20.01 -39.35 21.57
CA ALA A 323 19.07 -38.93 20.53
C ALA A 323 17.87 -39.88 20.33
N ASP A 324 17.74 -40.95 21.11
CA ASP A 324 16.91 -42.08 20.70
C ASP A 324 15.48 -42.10 21.26
N SER A 325 14.99 -41.04 21.92
CA SER A 325 13.63 -41.15 22.52
C SER A 325 12.72 -39.92 22.62
N GLN A 326 13.11 -38.67 22.29
CA GLN A 326 12.19 -37.52 22.52
C GLN A 326 12.03 -36.46 21.40
N GLY A 327 12.56 -36.69 20.19
CA GLY A 327 12.29 -35.85 19.00
C GLY A 327 13.29 -34.70 18.77
N GLU A 328 13.14 -33.99 17.64
CA GLU A 328 14.11 -33.01 17.11
C GLU A 328 14.15 -31.67 17.85
N LEU A 329 12.98 -31.18 18.29
CA LEU A 329 12.83 -29.86 18.94
C LEU A 329 13.63 -29.74 20.26
N PRO A 330 13.65 -30.74 21.17
CA PRO A 330 14.50 -30.72 22.36
C PRO A 330 15.99 -30.53 22.06
N SER A 331 16.52 -31.26 21.07
CA SER A 331 17.94 -31.18 20.68
C SER A 331 18.31 -29.81 20.08
N LEU A 332 17.39 -29.19 19.32
CA LEU A 332 17.58 -27.85 18.78
C LEU A 332 17.58 -26.78 19.87
N ILE A 333 16.66 -26.86 20.83
CA ILE A 333 16.60 -25.93 21.95
C ILE A 333 17.83 -26.07 22.85
N GLN A 334 18.34 -27.28 23.06
CA GLN A 334 19.59 -27.51 23.80
C GLN A 334 20.81 -26.93 23.06
N SER A 335 20.88 -27.11 21.74
CA SER A 335 21.94 -26.53 20.91
C SER A 335 21.90 -25.00 20.94
N TRP A 336 20.70 -24.42 20.91
CA TRP A 336 20.50 -22.98 21.08
C TRP A 336 20.88 -22.49 22.47
N LEU A 337 20.57 -23.25 23.52
CA LEU A 337 20.98 -22.96 24.90
C LEU A 337 22.51 -22.93 25.04
N ALA A 338 23.21 -23.94 24.50
CA ALA A 338 24.67 -23.96 24.49
C ALA A 338 25.26 -22.76 23.71
N TYR A 339 24.64 -22.39 22.58
CA TYR A 339 25.01 -21.21 21.80
C TYR A 339 24.88 -19.90 22.60
N MET A 340 23.80 -19.72 23.36
CA MET A 340 23.60 -18.54 24.19
C MET A 340 24.54 -18.50 25.42
N LEU A 341 24.82 -19.65 26.04
CA LEU A 341 25.77 -19.73 27.16
C LEU A 341 27.22 -19.44 26.73
N GLY A 342 27.56 -19.64 25.46
CA GLY A 342 28.82 -19.23 24.85
C GLY A 342 28.95 -17.72 24.60
N GLY A 343 27.99 -16.90 25.03
CA GLY A 343 28.02 -15.44 24.91
C GLY A 343 27.48 -14.90 23.58
N ALA A 344 26.96 -15.75 22.70
CA ALA A 344 26.39 -15.34 21.42
C ALA A 344 24.90 -14.97 21.56
N SER A 345 24.54 -13.77 21.11
CA SER A 345 23.17 -13.23 21.11
C SER A 345 22.90 -12.46 19.81
N ALA A 346 21.63 -12.31 19.45
CA ALA A 346 21.16 -11.41 18.41
C ALA A 346 21.38 -9.93 18.78
N TYR A 347 21.32 -9.58 20.07
CA TYR A 347 21.44 -8.21 20.59
C TYR A 347 22.88 -7.75 20.85
N GLY A 348 23.87 -8.61 20.61
CA GLY A 348 25.30 -8.26 20.68
C GLY A 348 25.90 -8.16 22.09
N HIS A 349 25.14 -8.52 23.13
CA HIS A 349 25.62 -8.58 24.52
C HIS A 349 25.31 -9.96 25.14
N SER A 350 26.10 -10.39 26.13
CA SER A 350 25.85 -11.63 26.86
C SER A 350 24.54 -11.53 27.65
N ILE A 351 23.64 -12.51 27.47
CA ILE A 351 22.36 -12.56 28.18
C ILE A 351 22.54 -13.33 29.50
N GLY A 352 21.99 -12.79 30.60
CA GLY A 352 22.06 -13.45 31.91
C GLY A 352 21.28 -14.78 31.95
N ARG A 353 21.77 -15.75 32.73
CA ARG A 353 21.21 -17.12 32.81
C ARG A 353 19.75 -17.19 33.24
N SER A 354 19.30 -16.26 34.10
CA SER A 354 17.89 -16.12 34.49
C SER A 354 16.98 -15.73 33.31
N THR A 355 17.50 -14.94 32.37
CA THR A 355 16.78 -14.56 31.15
C THR A 355 16.77 -15.70 30.14
N ILE A 356 17.86 -16.47 30.06
CA ILE A 356 17.96 -17.69 29.25
C ILE A 356 16.94 -18.74 29.72
N ASP A 357 16.83 -19.03 31.04
CA ASP A 357 15.80 -19.92 31.60
C ASP A 357 14.39 -19.45 31.20
N ARG A 358 14.16 -18.13 31.29
CA ARG A 358 12.86 -17.54 30.92
C ARG A 358 12.53 -17.71 29.44
N TYR A 359 13.49 -17.50 28.54
CA TYR A 359 13.29 -17.65 27.10
C TYR A 359 13.02 -19.11 26.72
N ILE A 360 13.81 -20.05 27.26
CA ILE A 360 13.65 -21.48 26.98
C ILE A 360 12.31 -22.00 27.50
N ARG A 361 11.91 -21.59 28.71
CA ARG A 361 10.60 -21.95 29.26
C ARG A 361 9.45 -21.51 28.36
N VAL A 362 9.47 -20.26 27.90
CA VAL A 362 8.37 -19.66 27.14
C VAL A 362 8.34 -20.18 25.71
N LEU A 363 9.48 -20.23 25.04
CA LEU A 363 9.60 -20.72 23.66
C LEU A 363 9.38 -22.23 23.58
N GLY A 364 10.01 -23.00 24.46
CA GLY A 364 9.93 -24.46 24.47
C GLY A 364 8.51 -24.95 24.71
N ALA A 365 7.78 -24.37 25.66
CA ALA A 365 6.39 -24.72 25.90
C ALA A 365 5.49 -24.33 24.71
N ALA A 366 5.74 -23.19 24.07
CA ALA A 366 4.94 -22.69 22.95
C ALA A 366 5.14 -23.50 21.66
N LEU A 367 6.39 -23.81 21.30
CA LEU A 367 6.72 -24.57 20.09
C LEU A 367 6.32 -26.05 20.22
N THR A 368 6.45 -26.65 21.40
CA THR A 368 6.02 -28.03 21.65
C THR A 368 4.52 -28.21 21.38
N SER A 369 3.70 -27.23 21.79
CA SER A 369 2.25 -27.26 21.58
C SER A 369 1.84 -27.10 20.10
N GLN A 370 2.67 -26.48 19.26
CA GLN A 370 2.30 -26.11 17.89
C GLN A 370 2.93 -26.98 16.82
N LEU A 371 4.09 -27.59 17.11
CA LEU A 371 4.82 -28.38 16.13
C LEU A 371 4.37 -29.85 16.08
N ASP A 372 3.71 -30.41 17.12
CA ASP A 372 3.09 -31.76 17.14
C ASP A 372 3.88 -32.87 16.39
N GLY A 373 5.22 -32.90 16.55
CA GLY A 373 6.11 -33.88 15.92
C GLY A 373 6.65 -33.52 14.53
N ILE A 374 6.33 -32.35 13.98
CA ILE A 374 6.86 -31.82 12.72
C ILE A 374 8.26 -31.25 12.94
N SER A 375 9.20 -31.65 12.07
CA SER A 375 10.57 -31.13 12.02
C SER A 375 10.58 -29.64 11.68
N ILE A 376 11.38 -28.84 12.38
CA ILE A 376 11.57 -27.42 12.02
C ILE A 376 12.25 -27.33 10.66
N PHE A 377 13.10 -28.30 10.32
CA PHE A 377 13.83 -28.32 9.05
C PHE A 377 12.97 -28.69 7.84
N GLU A 378 11.82 -29.32 8.05
CA GLU A 378 10.85 -29.63 7.00
C GLU A 378 9.86 -28.48 6.73
N LEU A 379 9.84 -27.44 7.58
CA LEU A 379 8.96 -26.30 7.43
C LEU A 379 9.57 -25.24 6.49
N GLU A 380 8.79 -24.83 5.49
CA GLU A 380 9.09 -23.62 4.73
C GLU A 380 9.05 -22.39 5.65
N ILE A 381 9.86 -21.36 5.34
CA ILE A 381 10.00 -20.14 6.16
C ILE A 381 8.63 -19.50 6.44
N ASP A 382 7.76 -19.41 5.43
CA ASP A 382 6.43 -18.83 5.58
C ASP A 382 5.55 -19.63 6.57
N ALA A 383 5.73 -20.96 6.65
CA ALA A 383 5.02 -21.81 7.62
C ALA A 383 5.60 -21.66 9.03
N LEU A 384 6.91 -21.51 9.16
CA LEU A 384 7.58 -21.21 10.42
C LEU A 384 7.18 -19.82 10.95
N GLU A 385 7.03 -18.82 10.07
CA GLU A 385 6.49 -17.50 10.42
C GLU A 385 5.06 -17.60 10.97
N ILE A 386 4.22 -18.46 10.40
CA ILE A 386 2.85 -18.71 10.88
C ILE A 386 2.86 -19.41 12.25
N VAL A 387 3.79 -20.34 12.49
CA VAL A 387 3.98 -20.95 13.82
C VAL A 387 4.37 -19.87 14.84
N TYR A 388 5.24 -18.94 14.47
CA TYR A 388 5.59 -17.80 15.33
C TYR A 388 4.41 -16.85 15.57
N GLU A 389 3.62 -16.50 14.54
CA GLU A 389 2.41 -15.68 14.71
C GLU A 389 1.40 -16.37 15.65
N SER A 390 1.15 -17.67 15.43
CA SER A 390 0.17 -18.45 16.19
C SER A 390 0.59 -18.68 17.64
N THR A 391 1.89 -18.91 17.89
CA THR A 391 2.43 -19.04 19.27
C THR A 391 2.35 -17.74 20.04
N LEU A 392 2.54 -16.59 19.37
CA LEU A 392 2.39 -15.26 19.96
C LEU A 392 0.93 -14.93 20.26
N ASP A 393 0.00 -15.33 19.39
CA ASP A 393 -1.44 -15.10 19.55
C ASP A 393 -2.07 -16.00 20.63
N ALA A 394 -1.46 -17.14 20.97
CA ALA A 394 -1.93 -18.05 22.01
C ALA A 394 -1.58 -17.62 23.46
N GLN A 395 -0.79 -16.56 23.65
CA GLN A 395 -0.38 -16.08 24.98
C GLN A 395 -1.47 -15.21 25.62
N THR A 396 -1.80 -15.49 26.88
CA THR A 396 -2.86 -14.79 27.62
C THR A 396 -2.46 -13.41 28.12
N THR A 397 -1.16 -13.15 28.30
CA THR A 397 -0.66 -11.87 28.82
C THR A 397 0.39 -11.24 27.91
N ASP A 398 0.33 -9.91 27.79
CA ASP A 398 1.22 -9.12 26.93
C ASP A 398 2.70 -9.23 27.37
N SER A 399 2.97 -9.40 28.66
CA SER A 399 4.32 -9.62 29.21
C SER A 399 4.93 -10.95 28.73
N LYS A 400 4.13 -12.03 28.73
CA LYS A 400 4.55 -13.34 28.20
C LYS A 400 4.73 -13.28 26.69
N ARG A 401 3.83 -12.60 25.97
CA ARG A 401 3.93 -12.37 24.51
C ARG A 401 5.21 -11.62 24.13
N ARG A 402 5.56 -10.53 24.83
CA ARG A 402 6.81 -9.78 24.60
C ARG A 402 8.05 -10.61 24.88
N THR A 403 8.02 -11.41 25.95
CA THR A 403 9.12 -12.32 26.29
C THR A 403 9.29 -13.42 25.24
N LEU A 404 8.18 -13.97 24.75
CA LEU A 404 8.15 -14.95 23.67
C LEU A 404 8.68 -14.35 22.36
N ALA A 405 8.28 -13.13 22.00
CA ALA A 405 8.75 -12.43 20.81
C ALA A 405 10.27 -12.25 20.80
N LYS A 406 10.87 -11.85 21.93
CA LYS A 406 12.32 -11.76 22.08
C LYS A 406 13.00 -13.12 21.99
N ALA A 407 12.40 -14.16 22.59
CA ALA A 407 12.91 -15.52 22.52
C ALA A 407 12.86 -16.09 21.08
N ILE A 408 11.79 -15.85 20.33
CA ILE A 408 11.66 -16.24 18.91
C ILE A 408 12.71 -15.52 18.07
N HIS A 409 12.95 -14.23 18.29
CA HIS A 409 13.98 -13.47 17.56
C HIS A 409 15.37 -14.07 17.74
N GLU A 410 15.75 -14.35 18.99
CA GLU A 410 17.03 -14.96 19.34
C GLU A 410 17.16 -16.37 18.76
N PHE A 411 16.11 -17.18 18.87
CA PHE A 411 16.09 -18.54 18.34
C PHE A 411 16.20 -18.56 16.81
N HIS A 412 15.47 -17.69 16.10
CA HIS A 412 15.54 -17.62 14.64
C HIS A 412 16.88 -17.06 14.16
N THR A 413 17.50 -16.15 14.93
CA THR A 413 18.86 -15.68 14.63
C THR A 413 19.89 -16.80 14.78
N PHE A 414 19.71 -17.68 15.76
CA PHE A 414 20.51 -18.91 15.87
C PHE A 414 20.31 -19.84 14.66
N LEU A 415 19.07 -20.06 14.21
CA LEU A 415 18.79 -20.84 13.00
C LEU A 415 19.45 -20.22 11.75
N GLN A 416 19.40 -18.90 11.62
CA GLN A 416 20.06 -18.17 10.54
C GLN A 416 21.58 -18.35 10.57
N ARG A 417 22.22 -18.19 11.73
CA ARG A 417 23.68 -18.23 11.86
C ARG A 417 24.27 -19.63 11.79
N ARG A 418 23.58 -20.64 12.33
CA ARG A 418 24.11 -22.02 12.44
C ARG A 418 23.65 -22.94 11.32
N PHE A 419 22.48 -22.68 10.74
CA PHE A 419 21.83 -23.53 9.73
C PHE A 419 21.45 -22.77 8.45
N ASN A 420 21.91 -21.52 8.26
CA ASN A 420 21.71 -20.69 7.06
C ASN A 420 20.24 -20.46 6.67
N TYR A 421 19.33 -20.42 7.64
CA TYR A 421 17.93 -20.08 7.40
C TYR A 421 17.76 -18.63 6.90
N PRO A 422 16.83 -18.37 5.96
CA PRO A 422 16.56 -17.01 5.51
C PRO A 422 16.11 -16.07 6.63
N PRO A 423 16.46 -14.78 6.56
CA PRO A 423 16.11 -13.81 7.59
C PRO A 423 14.61 -13.56 7.62
N ILE A 424 14.02 -13.55 8.81
CA ILE A 424 12.65 -13.09 9.03
C ILE A 424 12.63 -11.63 9.48
N SER A 425 11.60 -10.88 9.11
CA SER A 425 11.43 -9.48 9.53
C SER A 425 10.98 -9.40 11.00
N PRO A 426 11.82 -8.91 11.95
CA PRO A 426 11.47 -8.88 13.37
C PRO A 426 10.26 -7.98 13.67
N TYR A 427 10.06 -6.95 12.86
CA TYR A 427 9.00 -5.95 13.03
C TYR A 427 7.64 -6.42 12.49
N SER A 428 7.65 -7.23 11.43
CA SER A 428 6.41 -7.66 10.77
C SER A 428 5.77 -8.86 11.48
N ILE A 429 6.59 -9.74 12.07
CA ILE A 429 6.16 -11.06 12.59
C ILE A 429 6.09 -11.06 14.12
N LEU A 430 7.03 -10.40 14.82
CA LEU A 430 7.17 -10.55 16.27
C LEU A 430 6.42 -9.51 17.09
N GLY A 431 5.91 -8.45 16.43
CA GLY A 431 5.03 -7.46 17.07
C GLY A 431 5.53 -6.97 18.43
N ILE A 432 6.85 -6.77 18.57
CA ILE A 432 7.49 -6.29 19.80
C ILE A 432 6.89 -4.91 20.10
N GLY A 433 5.86 -4.89 20.97
CA GLY A 433 5.14 -3.68 21.35
C GLY A 433 3.60 -3.70 21.32
N LYS A 434 2.90 -4.82 21.10
CA LYS A 434 1.43 -4.78 20.94
C LYS A 434 0.60 -5.49 22.03
N GLY A 435 -0.19 -4.71 22.77
CA GLY A 435 -1.55 -5.08 23.14
C GLY A 435 -2.46 -5.08 21.90
N VAL A 436 -3.79 -5.16 22.04
CA VAL A 436 -4.81 -5.27 20.96
C VAL A 436 -4.30 -4.79 19.58
N PRO A 437 -4.26 -5.63 18.53
CA PRO A 437 -3.63 -5.26 17.27
C PRO A 437 -4.30 -4.01 16.67
N ARG A 438 -3.66 -2.85 16.88
CA ARG A 438 -4.06 -1.56 16.28
C ARG A 438 -3.92 -1.70 14.76
N VAL A 439 -5.01 -1.44 14.02
CA VAL A 439 -5.07 -1.55 12.56
C VAL A 439 -4.48 -0.28 11.95
N ASP A 440 -3.62 -0.43 10.95
CA ASP A 440 -3.07 0.73 10.25
C ASP A 440 -4.02 1.19 9.12
N ALA A 441 -4.97 2.04 9.46
CA ALA A 441 -6.01 2.54 8.56
C ALA A 441 -5.52 3.67 7.63
N ARG A 442 -4.45 3.40 6.87
CA ARG A 442 -3.90 4.29 5.82
C ARG A 442 -4.26 3.75 4.45
N ILE A 443 -4.76 4.64 3.58
CA ILE A 443 -5.10 4.31 2.18
C ILE A 443 -4.63 5.42 1.24
N ILE A 444 -4.63 5.13 -0.05
CA ILE A 444 -4.43 6.12 -1.11
C ILE A 444 -5.71 6.29 -1.95
N SER A 445 -5.96 7.47 -2.49
CA SER A 445 -7.09 7.72 -3.42
C SER A 445 -6.75 7.35 -4.87
N GLU A 446 -7.74 7.39 -5.76
CA GLU A 446 -7.50 7.20 -7.21
C GLU A 446 -6.59 8.29 -7.77
N ASP A 447 -6.80 9.55 -7.37
CA ASP A 447 -5.97 10.68 -7.80
C ASP A 447 -4.50 10.48 -7.40
N GLN A 448 -4.25 10.06 -6.16
CA GLN A 448 -2.91 9.72 -5.70
C GLN A 448 -2.35 8.48 -6.42
N TYR A 449 -3.16 7.46 -6.64
CA TYR A 449 -2.75 6.26 -7.37
C TYR A 449 -2.30 6.58 -8.81
N GLN A 450 -3.05 7.42 -9.54
CA GLN A 450 -2.68 7.87 -10.88
C GLN A 450 -1.40 8.71 -10.86
N SER A 451 -1.26 9.62 -9.88
CA SER A 451 -0.01 10.36 -9.66
C SER A 451 1.18 9.42 -9.38
N VAL A 452 1.01 8.36 -8.59
CA VAL A 452 2.07 7.36 -8.36
C VAL A 452 2.40 6.60 -9.65
N LEU A 453 1.43 6.23 -10.49
CA LEU A 453 1.69 5.60 -11.80
C LEU A 453 2.54 6.49 -12.72
N GLN A 454 2.31 7.79 -12.67
CA GLN A 454 3.09 8.79 -13.41
C GLN A 454 4.50 8.93 -12.82
N THR A 455 4.63 9.15 -11.50
CA THR A 455 5.93 9.29 -10.81
C THR A 455 6.80 8.03 -10.93
N LEU A 456 6.23 6.83 -11.04
CA LEU A 456 6.98 5.61 -11.31
C LEU A 456 7.75 5.68 -12.64
N GLY A 457 7.34 6.54 -13.57
CA GLY A 457 8.04 6.78 -14.84
C GLY A 457 9.44 7.38 -14.69
N THR A 458 9.68 8.11 -13.61
CA THR A 458 10.90 8.91 -13.35
C THR A 458 11.57 8.54 -12.01
N CYS A 459 11.33 7.32 -11.52
CA CYS A 459 11.75 6.90 -10.18
C CYS A 459 13.20 6.35 -10.10
N GLY A 460 13.90 6.28 -11.24
CA GLY A 460 15.26 5.75 -11.35
C GLY A 460 15.32 4.28 -11.79
N LEU A 461 14.19 3.57 -11.84
CA LEU A 461 14.14 2.17 -12.30
C LEU A 461 14.38 2.05 -13.81
N GLU A 462 13.90 3.03 -14.57
CA GLU A 462 14.05 3.15 -16.03
C GLU A 462 15.52 3.14 -16.45
N LEU A 463 16.40 3.68 -15.63
CA LEU A 463 17.84 3.75 -15.86
C LEU A 463 18.51 2.38 -15.80
N ARG A 464 17.89 1.42 -15.11
CA ARG A 464 18.30 0.02 -15.18
C ARG A 464 17.59 -0.69 -16.32
N THR A 465 16.28 -0.54 -16.44
CA THR A 465 15.50 -0.96 -17.61
C THR A 465 14.06 -0.45 -17.51
N PRO A 466 13.48 0.12 -18.58
CA PRO A 466 12.05 0.49 -18.62
C PRO A 466 11.08 -0.65 -18.29
N ARG A 467 11.50 -1.91 -18.47
CA ARG A 467 10.70 -3.08 -18.07
C ARG A 467 10.48 -3.16 -16.56
N LEU A 468 11.41 -2.66 -15.73
CA LEU A 468 11.21 -2.60 -14.28
C LEU A 468 10.15 -1.58 -13.89
N VAL A 469 10.05 -0.45 -14.60
CA VAL A 469 8.96 0.52 -14.41
C VAL A 469 7.62 -0.11 -14.77
N THR A 470 7.55 -0.81 -15.91
CA THR A 470 6.34 -1.54 -16.32
C THR A 470 5.93 -2.57 -15.26
N ALA A 471 6.88 -3.34 -14.74
CA ALA A 471 6.63 -4.28 -13.65
C ALA A 471 6.17 -3.59 -12.36
N ALA A 472 6.75 -2.44 -12.00
CA ALA A 472 6.34 -1.67 -10.83
C ALA A 472 4.93 -1.09 -10.96
N ARG A 473 4.57 -0.57 -12.16
CA ARG A 473 3.22 -0.12 -12.49
C ARG A 473 2.21 -1.27 -12.37
N LEU A 474 2.53 -2.43 -12.94
CA LEU A 474 1.70 -3.63 -12.83
C LEU A 474 1.55 -4.10 -11.37
N LEU A 475 2.60 -4.07 -10.56
CA LEU A 475 2.51 -4.41 -9.14
C LEU A 475 1.65 -3.40 -8.36
N LEU A 476 1.76 -2.10 -8.67
CA LEU A 476 0.86 -1.09 -8.10
C LEU A 476 -0.60 -1.38 -8.48
N ILE A 477 -0.90 -1.66 -9.76
CA ILE A 477 -2.22 -2.04 -10.26
C ILE A 477 -2.74 -3.28 -9.51
N LEU A 478 -1.95 -4.35 -9.43
CA LEU A 478 -2.32 -5.59 -8.75
C LEU A 478 -2.54 -5.40 -7.23
N GLY A 479 -1.78 -4.49 -6.60
CA GLY A 479 -1.96 -4.14 -5.20
C GLY A 479 -3.23 -3.31 -4.96
N PHE A 480 -3.46 -2.27 -5.76
CA PHE A 480 -4.53 -1.29 -5.57
C PHE A 480 -5.89 -1.78 -6.08
N ARG A 481 -5.95 -2.42 -7.26
CA ARG A 481 -7.20 -2.92 -7.86
C ARG A 481 -7.59 -4.30 -7.32
N LEU A 482 -6.62 -5.20 -7.18
CA LEU A 482 -6.87 -6.61 -6.84
C LEU A 482 -6.52 -6.97 -5.38
N GLY A 483 -5.86 -6.08 -4.63
CA GLY A 483 -5.52 -6.31 -3.23
C GLY A 483 -4.53 -7.47 -3.02
N LEU A 484 -3.72 -7.80 -4.03
CA LEU A 484 -2.76 -8.89 -3.94
C LEU A 484 -1.70 -8.58 -2.90
N ARG A 485 -1.35 -9.57 -2.06
CA ARG A 485 -0.18 -9.45 -1.18
C ARG A 485 1.10 -9.36 -2.01
N ARG A 486 2.18 -8.82 -1.43
CA ARG A 486 3.51 -8.70 -2.05
C ARG A 486 3.92 -9.98 -2.79
N ASN A 487 3.96 -11.10 -2.07
CA ASN A 487 4.38 -12.39 -2.61
C ASN A 487 3.31 -12.98 -3.55
N GLU A 488 2.04 -12.62 -3.37
CA GLU A 488 0.97 -13.06 -4.27
C GLU A 488 1.09 -12.42 -5.65
N ALA A 489 1.53 -11.16 -5.73
CA ALA A 489 1.68 -10.42 -6.97
C ALA A 489 3.01 -10.75 -7.67
N LEU A 490 4.13 -10.74 -6.94
CA LEU A 490 5.46 -10.95 -7.54
C LEU A 490 5.65 -12.36 -8.09
N LYS A 491 5.12 -13.37 -7.41
CA LYS A 491 5.32 -14.78 -7.75
C LYS A 491 4.18 -15.37 -8.59
N LEU A 492 3.44 -14.54 -9.32
CA LEU A 492 2.47 -15.03 -10.31
C LEU A 492 3.18 -15.79 -11.43
N ARG A 493 2.60 -16.89 -11.90
CA ARG A 493 3.12 -17.66 -13.03
C ARG A 493 2.38 -17.35 -14.34
N LEU A 494 3.00 -17.63 -15.48
CA LEU A 494 2.36 -17.49 -16.79
C LEU A 494 1.14 -18.42 -16.97
N CYS A 495 1.05 -19.50 -16.21
CA CYS A 495 -0.12 -20.38 -16.21
C CYS A 495 -1.26 -19.92 -15.30
N ASP A 496 -1.07 -18.83 -14.54
CA ASP A 496 -2.09 -18.29 -13.65
C ASP A 496 -2.97 -17.23 -14.35
N LEU A 497 -2.48 -16.61 -15.43
CA LEU A 497 -3.26 -15.69 -16.25
C LEU A 497 -3.92 -16.44 -17.42
N HIS A 498 -5.24 -16.41 -17.44
CA HIS A 498 -6.07 -17.05 -18.46
C HIS A 498 -6.66 -16.00 -19.40
N LEU A 499 -6.23 -16.05 -20.65
CA LEU A 499 -6.79 -15.26 -21.74
C LEU A 499 -7.81 -16.09 -22.51
N PRO A 500 -8.82 -15.46 -23.12
CA PRO A 500 -9.81 -16.15 -23.96
C PRO A 500 -9.23 -16.63 -25.29
N GLU A 501 -8.07 -16.12 -25.70
CA GLU A 501 -7.39 -16.47 -26.94
C GLU A 501 -6.66 -17.81 -26.81
N TYR A 502 -6.93 -18.73 -27.73
CA TYR A 502 -6.19 -19.98 -27.87
C TYR A 502 -4.88 -19.76 -28.66
N SER A 503 -3.88 -20.59 -28.39
CA SER A 503 -2.67 -20.63 -29.24
C SER A 503 -3.04 -21.03 -30.67
N THR A 504 -2.22 -20.67 -31.66
CA THR A 504 -2.44 -21.06 -33.06
C THR A 504 -2.58 -22.57 -33.24
N GLU A 505 -1.79 -23.34 -32.49
CA GLU A 505 -1.82 -24.80 -32.47
C GLU A 505 -3.11 -25.34 -31.84
N ASP A 506 -3.52 -24.77 -30.70
CA ASP A 506 -4.78 -25.15 -30.03
C ASP A 506 -5.99 -24.82 -30.89
N ALA A 507 -5.99 -23.64 -31.52
CA ALA A 507 -7.04 -23.22 -32.43
C ALA A 507 -7.12 -24.16 -33.65
N ALA A 508 -5.98 -24.54 -34.25
CA ALA A 508 -5.94 -25.50 -35.35
C ALA A 508 -6.46 -26.88 -34.92
N ARG A 509 -6.09 -27.36 -33.72
CA ARG A 509 -6.57 -28.62 -33.16
C ARG A 509 -8.07 -28.60 -32.87
N ILE A 510 -8.61 -27.49 -32.36
CA ILE A 510 -10.05 -27.32 -32.12
C ILE A 510 -10.80 -27.27 -33.45
N GLN A 511 -10.29 -26.54 -34.44
CA GLN A 511 -10.89 -26.47 -35.79
C GLN A 511 -10.92 -27.84 -36.46
N ALA A 512 -9.86 -28.64 -36.32
CA ALA A 512 -9.80 -30.00 -36.84
C ALA A 512 -10.87 -30.93 -36.21
N ARG A 513 -11.19 -30.73 -34.92
CA ARG A 513 -12.25 -31.47 -34.21
C ARG A 513 -13.65 -30.97 -34.52
N HIS A 514 -13.79 -29.71 -34.93
CA HIS A 514 -15.07 -29.05 -35.17
C HIS A 514 -15.06 -28.30 -36.52
N PRO A 515 -15.02 -29.02 -37.65
CA PRO A 515 -14.88 -28.40 -38.98
C PRO A 515 -16.04 -27.46 -39.34
N ASN A 516 -17.22 -27.68 -38.76
CA ASN A 516 -18.43 -26.89 -39.01
C ASN A 516 -18.50 -25.59 -38.18
N MET A 517 -17.57 -25.36 -37.25
CA MET A 517 -17.55 -24.13 -36.45
C MET A 517 -16.78 -23.03 -37.18
N ARG A 518 -17.43 -21.87 -37.37
CA ARG A 518 -16.83 -20.68 -37.98
C ARG A 518 -15.87 -20.00 -37.00
N ARG A 519 -14.65 -19.71 -37.44
CA ARG A 519 -13.71 -18.87 -36.69
C ARG A 519 -14.18 -17.42 -36.76
N LEU A 520 -14.38 -16.79 -35.60
CA LEU A 520 -14.72 -15.38 -35.51
C LEU A 520 -13.53 -14.51 -35.94
N SER A 521 -13.82 -13.40 -36.63
CA SER A 521 -12.81 -12.38 -36.94
C SER A 521 -12.32 -11.68 -35.67
N SER A 522 -11.18 -10.98 -35.75
CA SER A 522 -10.64 -10.22 -34.61
C SER A 522 -11.63 -9.16 -34.10
N ASP A 523 -12.37 -8.51 -35.01
CA ASP A 523 -13.36 -7.48 -34.66
C ASP A 523 -14.59 -8.08 -33.95
N GLU A 524 -15.06 -9.24 -34.42
CA GLU A 524 -16.14 -9.98 -33.75
C GLU A 524 -15.72 -10.49 -32.37
N GLN A 525 -14.47 -10.92 -32.20
CA GLN A 525 -13.95 -11.34 -30.90
C GLN A 525 -13.79 -10.15 -29.95
N ALA A 526 -13.36 -8.99 -30.45
CA ALA A 526 -13.26 -7.76 -29.67
C ALA A 526 -14.64 -7.32 -29.16
N GLY A 527 -15.69 -7.46 -29.96
CA GLY A 527 -17.07 -7.15 -29.58
C GLY A 527 -17.69 -8.12 -28.55
N LEU A 528 -17.11 -9.30 -28.31
CA LEU A 528 -17.65 -10.31 -27.39
C LEU A 528 -17.22 -10.13 -25.92
N GLU A 529 -16.32 -9.19 -25.63
CA GLU A 529 -15.84 -8.88 -24.26
C GLU A 529 -15.49 -10.12 -23.41
N LEU A 530 -14.83 -11.12 -24.03
CA LEU A 530 -14.59 -12.42 -23.39
C LEU A 530 -13.81 -12.30 -22.06
N PRO A 531 -14.09 -13.17 -21.07
CA PRO A 531 -13.54 -13.05 -19.72
C PRO A 531 -12.02 -13.24 -19.72
N VAL A 532 -11.35 -12.45 -18.88
CA VAL A 532 -9.91 -12.57 -18.58
C VAL A 532 -9.77 -12.80 -17.10
N ASP A 533 -9.10 -13.89 -16.72
CA ASP A 533 -9.06 -14.32 -15.32
C ASP A 533 -7.64 -14.49 -14.80
N LEU A 534 -7.42 -14.08 -13.55
CA LEU A 534 -6.22 -14.35 -12.81
C LEU A 534 -6.50 -15.37 -11.69
N LEU A 535 -5.78 -16.48 -11.70
CA LEU A 535 -5.86 -17.52 -10.69
C LEU A 535 -4.82 -17.29 -9.59
N ILE A 536 -5.29 -17.19 -8.35
CA ILE A 536 -4.43 -17.14 -7.17
C ILE A 536 -4.46 -18.51 -6.50
N ARG A 537 -3.36 -19.26 -6.59
CA ARG A 537 -3.21 -20.63 -6.06
C ARG A 537 -1.82 -20.88 -5.47
N PRO A 538 -1.69 -21.74 -4.46
CA PRO A 538 -0.38 -22.07 -3.91
C PRO A 538 0.46 -22.84 -4.93
N HIS A 539 1.77 -22.71 -4.84
CA HIS A 539 2.75 -23.53 -5.55
C HIS A 539 4.06 -23.58 -4.75
N ALA A 540 5.01 -24.43 -5.13
CA ALA A 540 6.24 -24.70 -4.35
C ALA A 540 7.01 -23.44 -3.88
N GLN A 541 7.06 -22.37 -4.67
CA GLN A 541 7.75 -21.13 -4.29
C GLN A 541 6.85 -20.07 -3.62
N ARG A 542 5.55 -20.34 -3.43
CA ARG A 542 4.57 -19.42 -2.83
C ARG A 542 3.43 -20.19 -2.14
N GLY A 543 3.44 -20.17 -0.81
CA GLY A 543 2.29 -20.55 0.01
C GLY A 543 1.18 -19.50 -0.01
N LEU A 544 -0.04 -19.91 0.36
CA LEU A 544 -1.14 -19.00 0.67
C LEU A 544 -1.47 -19.08 2.16
N LYS A 545 -1.80 -17.94 2.80
CA LYS A 545 -2.07 -17.85 4.25
C LYS A 545 -3.14 -18.83 4.73
N THR A 546 -4.12 -19.16 3.88
CA THR A 546 -5.12 -20.21 4.14
C THR A 546 -5.55 -20.86 2.83
N LEU A 547 -6.10 -22.08 2.89
CA LEU A 547 -6.73 -22.73 1.74
C LEU A 547 -7.88 -21.88 1.13
N ASN A 548 -8.56 -21.07 1.95
CA ASN A 548 -9.61 -20.16 1.52
C ASN A 548 -9.10 -18.96 0.69
N ALA A 549 -7.79 -18.75 0.61
CA ALA A 549 -7.21 -17.68 -0.19
C ALA A 549 -7.09 -18.04 -1.68
N VAL A 550 -7.34 -19.31 -2.05
CA VAL A 550 -7.43 -19.73 -3.46
C VAL A 550 -8.64 -19.08 -4.11
N ARG A 551 -8.42 -18.29 -5.17
CA ARG A 551 -9.47 -17.47 -5.78
C ARG A 551 -9.21 -17.20 -7.26
N ARG A 552 -10.28 -16.89 -7.99
CA ARG A 552 -10.28 -16.44 -9.37
C ARG A 552 -10.69 -14.97 -9.39
N LEU A 553 -9.90 -14.14 -10.05
CA LEU A 553 -10.11 -12.70 -10.14
C LEU A 553 -10.49 -12.33 -11.58
N PRO A 554 -11.68 -11.78 -11.80
CA PRO A 554 -12.17 -11.40 -13.12
C PRO A 554 -11.59 -10.03 -13.49
N LEU A 555 -10.56 -10.02 -14.33
CA LEU A 555 -9.72 -8.84 -14.56
C LEU A 555 -10.40 -7.77 -15.40
N ARG A 556 -11.25 -8.16 -16.36
CA ARG A 556 -11.96 -7.22 -17.25
C ARG A 556 -12.92 -6.31 -16.47
N GLU A 557 -13.43 -6.81 -15.36
CA GLU A 557 -14.43 -6.18 -14.54
C GLU A 557 -13.77 -5.22 -13.53
N VAL A 558 -12.62 -5.63 -12.98
CA VAL A 558 -11.94 -4.94 -11.87
C VAL A 558 -10.84 -3.98 -12.32
N LEU A 559 -10.22 -4.20 -13.49
CA LEU A 559 -9.18 -3.32 -14.04
C LEU A 559 -9.76 -2.31 -15.04
N GLU A 560 -9.12 -1.15 -15.15
CA GLU A 560 -9.40 -0.23 -16.25
C GLU A 560 -8.89 -0.80 -17.59
N PRO A 561 -9.49 -0.42 -18.74
CA PRO A 561 -9.11 -0.97 -20.04
C PRO A 561 -7.60 -0.85 -20.35
N ASP A 562 -7.00 0.29 -20.02
CA ASP A 562 -5.57 0.54 -20.24
C ASP A 562 -4.69 -0.30 -19.29
N GLU A 563 -5.12 -0.47 -18.03
CA GLU A 563 -4.44 -1.30 -17.03
C GLU A 563 -4.45 -2.78 -17.45
N LEU A 564 -5.58 -3.27 -17.96
CA LEU A 564 -5.71 -4.63 -18.48
C LEU A 564 -4.84 -4.83 -19.72
N THR A 565 -4.85 -3.86 -20.64
CA THR A 565 -4.04 -3.89 -21.87
C THR A 565 -2.56 -3.96 -21.53
N LEU A 566 -2.10 -3.19 -20.54
CA LEU A 566 -0.72 -3.23 -20.05
C LEU A 566 -0.31 -4.63 -19.55
N LEU A 567 -1.17 -5.28 -18.75
CA LEU A 567 -0.93 -6.62 -18.23
C LEU A 567 -0.90 -7.67 -19.33
N ILE A 568 -1.83 -7.60 -20.29
CA ILE A 568 -1.90 -8.52 -21.43
C ILE A 568 -0.65 -8.38 -22.32
N ASN A 569 -0.21 -7.15 -22.59
CA ASN A 569 1.00 -6.90 -23.38
C ASN A 569 2.25 -7.46 -22.69
N TRP A 570 2.39 -7.23 -21.38
CA TRP A 570 3.47 -7.83 -20.58
C TRP A 570 3.44 -9.36 -20.61
N TYR A 571 2.25 -9.96 -20.47
CA TYR A 571 2.07 -11.41 -20.55
C TYR A 571 2.48 -11.98 -21.91
N ARG A 572 2.00 -11.37 -23.01
CA ARG A 572 2.31 -11.80 -24.38
C ARG A 572 3.80 -11.71 -24.66
N GLU A 573 4.45 -10.64 -24.20
CA GLU A 573 5.91 -10.50 -24.27
C GLU A 573 6.60 -11.66 -23.53
N ARG A 574 6.25 -11.91 -22.28
CA ARG A 574 6.86 -12.99 -21.50
C ARG A 574 6.64 -14.36 -22.13
N ARG A 575 5.45 -14.61 -22.69
CA ARG A 575 5.16 -15.85 -23.43
C ARG A 575 6.03 -16.00 -24.68
N ALA A 576 6.27 -14.92 -25.42
CA ALA A 576 7.15 -14.95 -26.59
C ALA A 576 8.62 -15.20 -26.19
N GLU A 577 9.09 -14.57 -25.11
CA GLU A 577 10.43 -14.78 -24.58
C GLU A 577 10.66 -16.24 -24.16
N GLU A 578 9.72 -16.84 -23.41
CA GLU A 578 9.81 -18.24 -22.99
C GLU A 578 9.72 -19.24 -24.15
N ARG A 579 9.06 -18.89 -25.25
CA ARG A 579 9.05 -19.72 -26.48
C ARG A 579 10.39 -19.74 -27.18
N ILE A 580 11.11 -18.62 -27.17
CA ILE A 580 12.41 -18.48 -27.84
C ILE A 580 13.52 -19.11 -26.98
N ASN A 581 13.55 -18.77 -25.70
CA ASN A 581 14.53 -19.28 -24.75
C ASN A 581 13.88 -19.40 -23.36
N PRO A 582 13.50 -20.61 -22.93
CA PRO A 582 12.90 -20.83 -21.61
C PRO A 582 13.84 -20.35 -20.51
N THR A 583 13.37 -19.42 -19.67
CA THR A 583 14.15 -18.85 -18.57
C THR A 583 13.45 -18.94 -17.23
N SER A 584 12.13 -18.72 -17.19
CA SER A 584 11.35 -18.70 -15.96
C SER A 584 9.84 -18.73 -16.23
N ASP A 585 9.14 -19.60 -15.49
CA ASP A 585 7.68 -19.71 -15.50
C ASP A 585 6.96 -18.52 -14.86
N PHE A 586 7.69 -17.60 -14.20
CA PHE A 586 7.12 -16.45 -13.52
C PHE A 586 6.74 -15.33 -14.49
N LEU A 587 5.57 -14.73 -14.24
CA LEU A 587 5.07 -13.56 -14.97
C LEU A 587 6.01 -12.37 -14.78
N PHE A 588 6.48 -12.11 -13.55
CA PHE A 588 7.41 -11.02 -13.25
C PHE A 588 8.87 -11.51 -13.30
N CYS A 589 9.38 -11.70 -14.53
CA CYS A 589 10.77 -12.00 -14.81
C CYS A 589 11.26 -11.13 -15.96
N ILE A 590 12.52 -10.69 -15.91
CA ILE A 590 13.19 -10.00 -17.02
C ILE A 590 14.42 -10.85 -17.37
N PRO A 591 14.40 -11.65 -18.44
CA PRO A 591 15.48 -12.59 -18.78
C PRO A 591 16.86 -11.93 -18.85
N GLN A 592 16.93 -10.67 -19.29
CA GLN A 592 18.18 -9.91 -19.41
C GLN A 592 18.85 -9.65 -18.05
N LEU A 593 18.08 -9.67 -16.94
CA LEU A 593 18.62 -9.52 -15.58
C LEU A 593 19.16 -10.84 -15.01
N LYS A 594 18.97 -11.98 -15.70
CA LYS A 594 19.45 -13.31 -15.30
C LYS A 594 18.99 -13.75 -13.90
N THR A 595 17.77 -13.38 -13.52
CA THR A 595 17.14 -13.80 -12.26
C THR A 595 15.84 -14.57 -12.53
N GLN A 596 15.50 -15.49 -11.63
CA GLN A 596 14.28 -16.30 -11.77
C GLN A 596 12.99 -15.45 -11.71
N TRP A 597 12.99 -14.39 -10.92
CA TRP A 597 11.96 -13.34 -10.93
C TRP A 597 12.60 -11.98 -10.60
N ILE A 598 11.84 -10.90 -10.69
CA ILE A 598 12.33 -9.53 -10.42
C ILE A 598 12.66 -9.36 -8.93
N SER A 599 13.82 -8.77 -8.62
CA SER A 599 14.28 -8.59 -7.24
C SER A 599 13.37 -7.64 -6.42
N GLU A 600 12.92 -8.11 -5.26
CA GLU A 600 12.13 -7.33 -4.30
C GLU A 600 12.87 -6.08 -3.81
N SER A 601 14.17 -6.22 -3.55
CA SER A 601 15.05 -5.17 -3.04
C SER A 601 15.24 -4.01 -4.00
N ALA A 602 14.93 -4.19 -5.29
CA ALA A 602 14.97 -3.12 -6.27
C ALA A 602 13.59 -2.46 -6.44
N LEU A 603 12.54 -3.28 -6.51
CA LEU A 603 11.22 -2.81 -6.92
C LEU A 603 10.42 -2.19 -5.78
N PHE A 604 10.35 -2.83 -4.60
CA PHE A 604 9.54 -2.32 -3.50
C PHE A 604 10.06 -1.01 -2.90
N PRO A 605 11.38 -0.79 -2.73
CA PRO A 605 11.87 0.51 -2.30
C PRO A 605 11.51 1.65 -3.25
N ALA A 606 11.66 1.47 -4.57
CA ALA A 606 11.24 2.46 -5.56
C ALA A 606 9.73 2.74 -5.48
N LEU A 607 8.92 1.67 -5.43
CA LEU A 607 7.47 1.78 -5.30
C LEU A 607 7.06 2.51 -4.01
N HIS A 608 7.66 2.16 -2.88
CA HIS A 608 7.42 2.82 -1.60
C HIS A 608 7.84 4.30 -1.65
N ASN A 609 8.99 4.62 -2.23
CA ASN A 609 9.47 6.00 -2.34
C ASN A 609 8.50 6.84 -3.19
N CYS A 610 8.02 6.34 -4.33
CA CYS A 610 7.01 7.03 -5.14
C CYS A 610 5.70 7.24 -4.37
N MET A 611 5.21 6.18 -3.72
CA MET A 611 3.99 6.26 -2.91
C MET A 611 4.12 7.32 -1.81
N ARG A 612 5.23 7.32 -1.07
CA ARG A 612 5.51 8.27 0.03
C ARG A 612 5.69 9.70 -0.49
N ALA A 613 6.36 9.87 -1.63
CA ALA A 613 6.58 11.18 -2.24
C ALA A 613 5.27 11.83 -2.69
N VAL A 614 4.37 11.05 -3.33
CA VAL A 614 3.06 11.55 -3.78
C VAL A 614 2.13 11.84 -2.60
N THR A 615 2.12 10.99 -1.58
CA THR A 615 1.15 11.10 -0.48
C THR A 615 1.66 11.93 0.69
N GLY A 616 2.93 12.34 0.69
CA GLY A 616 3.57 13.05 1.82
C GLY A 616 3.68 12.21 3.11
N SER A 617 3.52 10.88 3.03
CA SER A 617 3.43 10.01 4.21
C SER A 617 4.56 8.99 4.23
N GLU A 618 5.50 9.11 5.17
CA GLU A 618 6.67 8.22 5.25
C GLU A 618 6.34 6.77 5.64
N PHE A 619 5.18 6.55 6.27
CA PHE A 619 4.75 5.24 6.77
C PHE A 619 4.08 4.37 5.70
N LEU A 620 3.81 4.95 4.53
CA LEU A 620 3.12 4.22 3.46
C LEU A 620 4.02 3.13 2.87
N HIS A 621 3.44 1.95 2.63
CA HIS A 621 4.10 0.78 2.05
C HIS A 621 3.08 -0.08 1.29
N TYR A 622 3.56 -1.08 0.55
CA TYR A 622 2.74 -1.87 -0.38
C TYR A 622 1.48 -2.50 0.23
N HIS A 623 1.49 -2.90 1.51
CA HIS A 623 0.30 -3.51 2.13
C HIS A 623 -0.89 -2.55 2.21
N HIS A 624 -0.66 -1.23 2.29
CA HIS A 624 -1.72 -0.23 2.31
C HIS A 624 -2.51 -0.17 0.98
N LEU A 625 -1.94 -0.66 -0.12
CA LEU A 625 -2.69 -0.84 -1.37
C LEU A 625 -3.82 -1.86 -1.20
N ARG A 626 -3.61 -2.89 -0.37
CA ARG A 626 -4.66 -3.87 -0.04
C ARG A 626 -5.77 -3.27 0.82
N HIS A 627 -5.44 -2.38 1.76
CA HIS A 627 -6.44 -1.60 2.51
C HIS A 627 -7.23 -0.68 1.57
N SER A 628 -6.53 -0.03 0.64
CA SER A 628 -7.12 0.84 -0.37
C SER A 628 -8.08 0.04 -1.26
N CYS A 629 -7.64 -1.10 -1.80
CA CYS A 629 -8.46 -2.03 -2.58
C CYS A 629 -9.76 -2.39 -1.86
N ALA A 630 -9.65 -2.86 -0.62
CA ALA A 630 -10.81 -3.28 0.17
C ALA A 630 -11.78 -2.14 0.45
N THR A 631 -11.25 -0.99 0.87
CA THR A 631 -12.03 0.20 1.25
C THR A 631 -12.75 0.78 0.05
N TRP A 632 -12.06 0.94 -1.07
CA TRP A 632 -12.62 1.53 -2.28
C TRP A 632 -13.54 0.58 -3.04
N LEU A 633 -13.22 -0.71 -3.13
CA LEU A 633 -14.11 -1.68 -3.77
C LEU A 633 -15.42 -1.83 -2.99
N PHE A 634 -15.36 -1.84 -1.65
CA PHE A 634 -16.57 -1.80 -0.82
C PHE A 634 -17.38 -0.53 -1.09
N PHE A 635 -16.73 0.64 -1.08
CA PHE A 635 -17.40 1.91 -1.36
C PHE A 635 -18.05 1.92 -2.74
N LYS A 636 -17.30 1.53 -3.79
CA LYS A 636 -17.77 1.50 -5.18
C LYS A 636 -18.98 0.59 -5.34
N LEU A 637 -18.97 -0.61 -4.74
CA LEU A 637 -20.13 -1.51 -4.76
C LEU A 637 -21.34 -0.94 -4.00
N MET A 638 -21.13 -0.25 -2.88
CA MET A 638 -22.20 0.40 -2.12
C MET A 638 -22.78 1.59 -2.89
N ALA A 639 -21.93 2.42 -3.50
CA ALA A 639 -22.33 3.54 -4.33
C ALA A 639 -23.15 3.07 -5.54
N ALA A 640 -22.66 2.06 -6.26
CA ALA A 640 -23.32 1.48 -7.42
C ALA A 640 -24.68 0.88 -7.11
N HIS A 641 -24.78 0.13 -6.01
CA HIS A 641 -26.00 -0.53 -5.63
C HIS A 641 -27.08 0.46 -5.18
N ASN A 642 -26.68 1.46 -4.38
CA ASN A 642 -27.60 2.40 -3.73
C ASN A 642 -27.71 3.75 -4.46
N ARG A 643 -27.06 3.91 -5.63
CA ARG A 643 -27.03 5.14 -6.44
C ARG A 643 -26.59 6.36 -5.62
N LEU A 644 -25.52 6.19 -4.86
CA LEU A 644 -24.99 7.26 -4.01
C LEU A 644 -24.15 8.23 -4.84
N SER A 645 -24.08 9.49 -4.41
CA SER A 645 -23.28 10.54 -5.03
C SER A 645 -21.95 10.75 -4.29
N PRO A 646 -20.81 10.26 -4.81
CA PRO A 646 -19.51 10.43 -4.16
C PRO A 646 -19.06 11.90 -4.06
N GLU A 647 -19.58 12.77 -4.91
CA GLU A 647 -19.24 14.21 -5.03
C GLU A 647 -19.50 14.95 -3.73
N LEU A 648 -20.51 14.54 -2.96
CA LEU A 648 -20.84 15.15 -1.66
C LEU A 648 -19.63 15.20 -0.72
N ILE A 649 -18.79 14.16 -0.72
CA ILE A 649 -17.62 14.05 0.15
C ILE A 649 -16.33 14.35 -0.63
N PHE A 650 -16.22 13.81 -1.85
CA PHE A 650 -14.98 13.75 -2.62
C PHE A 650 -14.92 14.77 -3.77
N HIS A 651 -15.68 15.88 -3.73
CA HIS A 651 -15.66 16.90 -4.80
C HIS A 651 -14.26 17.40 -5.19
N ASP A 652 -13.32 17.46 -4.24
CA ASP A 652 -11.93 17.88 -4.46
C ASP A 652 -11.05 16.78 -5.14
N LEU A 653 -11.61 15.60 -5.43
CA LEU A 653 -10.91 14.42 -5.97
C LEU A 653 -11.56 13.94 -7.28
N PRO A 654 -11.32 14.66 -8.40
CA PRO A 654 -12.04 14.43 -9.65
C PRO A 654 -11.81 13.04 -10.25
N LEU A 655 -10.60 12.47 -10.15
CA LEU A 655 -10.33 11.13 -10.68
C LEU A 655 -11.02 10.06 -9.82
N THR A 656 -10.99 10.23 -8.50
CA THR A 656 -11.70 9.35 -7.55
C THR A 656 -13.20 9.37 -7.80
N VAL A 657 -13.81 10.55 -7.93
CA VAL A 657 -15.24 10.69 -8.24
C VAL A 657 -15.60 10.02 -9.56
N ARG A 658 -14.86 10.33 -10.63
CA ARG A 658 -15.09 9.75 -11.96
C ARG A 658 -15.03 8.23 -11.92
N TRP A 659 -14.02 7.68 -11.27
CA TRP A 659 -13.85 6.24 -11.14
C TRP A 659 -14.94 5.58 -10.29
N LEU A 660 -15.42 6.23 -9.23
CA LEU A 660 -16.50 5.71 -8.40
C LEU A 660 -17.85 5.73 -9.12
N ARG A 661 -18.08 6.66 -10.05
CA ARG A 661 -19.30 6.77 -10.86
C ARG A 661 -19.37 5.73 -11.98
N ASP A 662 -18.21 5.28 -12.50
CA ASP A 662 -18.16 4.28 -13.58
C ASP A 662 -18.31 2.85 -13.05
N ASP A 663 -19.55 2.44 -12.81
CA ASP A 663 -19.87 1.22 -12.08
C ASP A 663 -20.93 0.31 -12.73
N LEU A 664 -21.48 0.69 -13.90
CA LEU A 664 -22.44 -0.14 -14.64
C LEU A 664 -21.86 -1.53 -14.96
N ARG A 665 -20.58 -1.59 -15.34
CA ARG A 665 -19.85 -2.83 -15.61
C ARG A 665 -19.75 -3.71 -14.37
N LEU A 666 -19.30 -3.13 -13.25
CA LEU A 666 -19.08 -3.84 -11.99
C LEU A 666 -20.42 -4.31 -11.37
N ARG A 667 -21.45 -3.47 -11.43
CA ARG A 667 -22.81 -3.78 -10.96
C ARG A 667 -23.40 -4.94 -11.74
N LYS A 668 -23.34 -4.92 -13.08
CA LYS A 668 -23.84 -6.03 -13.91
C LYS A 668 -23.15 -7.36 -13.58
N ALA A 669 -21.82 -7.34 -13.41
CA ALA A 669 -21.05 -8.55 -13.16
C ALA A 669 -21.20 -9.10 -11.72
N MET A 670 -21.20 -8.22 -10.71
CA MET A 670 -21.08 -8.62 -9.29
C MET A 670 -22.39 -8.52 -8.51
N LEU A 671 -23.34 -7.71 -8.96
CA LEU A 671 -24.63 -7.44 -8.30
C LEU A 671 -25.80 -7.52 -9.31
N PRO A 672 -26.02 -8.69 -9.94
CA PRO A 672 -27.01 -8.82 -11.02
C PRO A 672 -28.46 -8.68 -10.56
N THR A 673 -28.72 -8.78 -9.25
CA THR A 673 -30.05 -8.67 -8.66
C THR A 673 -30.25 -7.32 -7.99
N ASP A 674 -31.32 -6.63 -8.36
CA ASP A 674 -31.79 -5.44 -7.66
C ASP A 674 -32.46 -5.82 -6.33
N GLY A 675 -32.38 -4.93 -5.34
CA GLY A 675 -32.96 -5.09 -4.00
C GLY A 675 -31.94 -5.40 -2.89
N PRO A 676 -32.39 -5.48 -1.62
CA PRO A 676 -31.49 -5.54 -0.45
C PRO A 676 -30.51 -6.72 -0.52
N THR A 677 -29.22 -6.42 -0.42
CA THR A 677 -28.15 -7.41 -0.55
C THR A 677 -27.21 -7.42 0.65
N ARG A 678 -26.79 -8.63 1.06
CA ARG A 678 -25.67 -8.84 1.99
C ARG A 678 -24.38 -9.20 1.25
N LYS A 679 -24.44 -9.39 -0.07
CA LYS A 679 -23.36 -9.98 -0.88
C LYS A 679 -22.12 -9.09 -0.94
N ILE A 680 -22.27 -7.75 -0.84
CA ILE A 680 -21.18 -6.78 -1.05
C ILE A 680 -19.94 -7.10 -0.20
N VAL A 681 -20.09 -7.27 1.11
CA VAL A 681 -18.94 -7.57 2.00
C VAL A 681 -18.35 -8.96 1.69
N HIS A 682 -19.19 -9.93 1.30
CA HIS A 682 -18.72 -11.26 0.91
C HIS A 682 -17.93 -11.23 -0.40
N ILE A 683 -18.35 -10.42 -1.38
CA ILE A 683 -17.66 -10.22 -2.65
C ILE A 683 -16.27 -9.62 -2.39
N VAL A 684 -16.19 -8.54 -1.60
CA VAL A 684 -14.91 -7.92 -1.22
C VAL A 684 -14.02 -8.91 -0.46
N SER A 685 -14.58 -9.66 0.48
CA SER A 685 -13.86 -10.71 1.23
C SER A 685 -13.32 -11.81 0.30
N ALA A 686 -14.08 -12.22 -0.72
CA ALA A 686 -13.69 -13.25 -1.68
C ALA A 686 -12.57 -12.75 -2.60
N ILE A 687 -12.67 -11.52 -3.12
CA ILE A 687 -11.63 -10.89 -3.96
C ILE A 687 -10.31 -10.76 -3.20
N LEU A 688 -10.35 -10.45 -1.90
CA LEU A 688 -9.15 -10.37 -1.06
C LEU A 688 -8.63 -11.75 -0.61
N GLY A 689 -9.45 -12.80 -0.69
CA GLY A 689 -9.10 -14.13 -0.15
C GLY A 689 -9.08 -14.15 1.39
N HIS A 690 -10.00 -13.45 2.03
CA HIS A 690 -10.20 -13.50 3.48
C HIS A 690 -11.13 -14.64 3.87
N GLY A 691 -10.79 -15.37 4.94
CA GLY A 691 -11.61 -16.46 5.45
C GLY A 691 -12.97 -16.02 6.02
N SER A 692 -13.14 -14.73 6.34
CA SER A 692 -14.44 -14.20 6.77
C SER A 692 -14.64 -12.71 6.40
N PRO A 693 -15.89 -12.29 6.11
CA PRO A 693 -16.27 -10.88 6.00
C PRO A 693 -15.93 -10.05 7.24
N LYS A 694 -15.97 -10.67 8.44
CA LYS A 694 -15.65 -10.01 9.70
C LYS A 694 -14.20 -9.52 9.73
N THR A 695 -13.25 -10.32 9.26
CA THR A 695 -11.85 -9.93 9.11
C THR A 695 -11.70 -8.74 8.16
N THR A 696 -12.44 -8.74 7.05
CA THR A 696 -12.44 -7.66 6.06
C THR A 696 -12.94 -6.35 6.65
N LEU A 697 -14.07 -6.37 7.37
CA LEU A 697 -14.64 -5.19 8.03
C LEU A 697 -13.78 -4.65 9.17
N LEU A 698 -13.12 -5.54 9.92
CA LEU A 698 -12.31 -5.16 11.08
C LEU A 698 -11.00 -4.49 10.69
N HIS A 699 -10.34 -5.01 9.64
CA HIS A 699 -8.96 -4.63 9.35
C HIS A 699 -8.78 -3.85 8.05
N TYR A 700 -9.70 -3.91 7.10
CA TYR A 700 -9.43 -3.43 5.73
C TYR A 700 -10.43 -2.44 5.18
N ILE A 701 -11.70 -2.49 5.59
CA ILE A 701 -12.72 -1.52 5.17
C ILE A 701 -12.75 -0.37 6.16
N HIS A 702 -12.42 0.82 5.67
CA HIS A 702 -12.37 2.06 6.47
C HIS A 702 -13.37 3.13 6.00
N SER A 703 -14.20 2.82 4.99
CA SER A 703 -15.13 3.77 4.34
C SER A 703 -16.56 3.74 4.86
N LEU A 704 -16.85 2.96 5.91
CA LEU A 704 -18.20 2.89 6.51
C LEU A 704 -18.73 4.26 6.98
N PRO A 705 -17.92 5.16 7.59
CA PRO A 705 -18.36 6.51 7.91
C PRO A 705 -18.89 7.30 6.71
N GLN A 706 -18.15 7.28 5.59
CA GLN A 706 -18.49 8.01 4.37
C GLN A 706 -19.76 7.45 3.73
N VAL A 707 -19.89 6.12 3.69
CA VAL A 707 -21.11 5.47 3.18
C VAL A 707 -22.30 5.78 4.10
N MET A 708 -22.11 5.78 5.42
CA MET A 708 -23.17 6.16 6.38
C MET A 708 -23.62 7.61 6.19
N ALA A 709 -22.68 8.51 5.93
CA ALA A 709 -22.98 9.91 5.65
C ALA A 709 -23.90 10.05 4.44
N MET A 710 -23.53 9.43 3.31
CA MET A 710 -24.30 9.53 2.07
C MET A 710 -25.63 8.75 2.10
N MET A 711 -25.71 7.65 2.85
CA MET A 711 -26.95 6.87 2.94
C MET A 711 -27.95 7.42 3.94
N TRP A 712 -27.48 8.07 5.02
CA TRP A 712 -28.31 8.48 6.14
C TRP A 712 -28.18 9.95 6.51
N GLN A 713 -27.01 10.36 7.02
CA GLN A 713 -26.84 11.67 7.69
C GLN A 713 -27.01 12.84 6.71
N TRP A 714 -26.58 12.67 5.47
CA TRP A 714 -26.62 13.66 4.41
C TRP A 714 -27.48 13.19 3.22
N ASN A 715 -28.52 12.39 3.50
CA ASN A 715 -29.48 11.95 2.50
C ASN A 715 -30.83 12.67 2.72
N PRO A 716 -31.24 13.57 1.80
CA PRO A 716 -32.50 14.31 1.91
C PRO A 716 -33.75 13.43 2.05
N GLN A 717 -33.73 12.20 1.52
CA GLN A 717 -34.86 11.28 1.59
C GLN A 717 -35.14 10.78 3.02
N ASN A 718 -34.15 10.87 3.91
CA ASN A 718 -34.26 10.38 5.29
C ASN A 718 -34.39 11.49 6.33
N TRP A 719 -34.24 12.77 5.94
CA TRP A 719 -34.29 13.88 6.89
C TRP A 719 -35.70 14.10 7.44
N LEU A 720 -35.77 14.35 8.75
CA LEU A 720 -36.99 14.75 9.45
C LEU A 720 -37.19 16.28 9.47
N PHE A 721 -36.28 17.02 8.84
CA PHE A 721 -36.19 18.47 8.88
C PHE A 721 -36.00 19.02 7.46
N ASN A 722 -36.15 20.34 7.32
CA ASN A 722 -35.87 21.07 6.08
C ASN A 722 -34.87 22.21 6.35
N ALA A 723 -34.48 22.94 5.31
CA ALA A 723 -33.54 24.05 5.43
C ALA A 723 -34.02 25.19 6.35
N ALA A 724 -35.33 25.43 6.44
CA ALA A 724 -35.90 26.44 7.34
C ALA A 724 -35.69 26.07 8.81
N ASN A 725 -35.97 24.82 9.17
CA ASN A 725 -35.76 24.32 10.52
C ASN A 725 -34.29 24.45 10.95
N VAL A 726 -33.34 24.03 10.10
CA VAL A 726 -31.90 24.09 10.41
C VAL A 726 -31.42 25.55 10.51
N ALA A 727 -31.90 26.43 9.63
CA ALA A 727 -31.58 27.85 9.68
C ALA A 727 -32.10 28.51 10.98
N HIS A 728 -33.32 28.16 11.40
CA HIS A 728 -33.91 28.60 12.66
C HIS A 728 -33.08 28.12 13.87
N ILE A 729 -32.78 26.82 13.96
CA ILE A 729 -31.96 26.25 15.03
C ILE A 729 -30.56 26.89 15.07
N GLY A 730 -29.96 27.12 13.91
CA GLY A 730 -28.64 27.74 13.76
C GLY A 730 -28.62 29.25 13.99
N GLY A 731 -29.77 29.90 14.15
CA GLY A 731 -29.89 31.36 14.31
C GLY A 731 -29.42 32.15 13.07
N VAL A 732 -29.62 31.61 11.86
CA VAL A 732 -29.17 32.21 10.60
C VAL A 732 -30.31 32.37 9.59
N SER A 733 -30.16 33.31 8.65
CA SER A 733 -31.13 33.48 7.56
C SER A 733 -30.93 32.45 6.44
N GLN A 734 -32.02 32.08 5.79
CA GLN A 734 -31.98 31.20 4.62
C GLN A 734 -31.20 31.81 3.44
N PRO A 735 -30.60 30.98 2.58
CA PRO A 735 -29.93 31.46 1.38
C PRO A 735 -30.92 32.07 0.38
N THR A 736 -30.67 33.34 0.02
CA THR A 736 -31.42 34.09 -1.00
C THR A 736 -30.97 33.79 -2.43
N LYS A 737 -29.74 33.29 -2.62
CA LYS A 737 -29.26 32.76 -3.90
C LYS A 737 -29.63 31.29 -4.01
N LYS A 738 -30.07 30.84 -5.18
CA LYS A 738 -30.18 29.40 -5.48
C LYS A 738 -28.80 28.77 -5.30
N ALA A 739 -28.73 27.65 -4.58
CA ALA A 739 -27.49 26.89 -4.44
C ALA A 739 -26.90 26.63 -5.83
N GLU A 740 -25.58 26.84 -5.98
CA GLU A 740 -24.89 26.52 -7.23
C GLU A 740 -25.08 25.03 -7.51
N TYR A 741 -25.54 24.71 -8.73
CA TYR A 741 -25.67 23.33 -9.16
C TYR A 741 -24.27 22.74 -9.31
N VAL A 742 -23.91 21.83 -8.40
CA VAL A 742 -22.70 21.01 -8.52
C VAL A 742 -23.16 19.63 -8.96
N ASP A 743 -22.66 19.17 -10.11
CA ASP A 743 -23.04 17.86 -10.65
C ASP A 743 -22.83 16.75 -9.62
N GLY A 744 -23.85 15.91 -9.42
CA GLY A 744 -23.86 14.84 -8.41
C GLY A 744 -24.34 15.23 -7.01
N ILE A 745 -24.29 16.51 -6.60
CA ILE A 745 -24.78 16.95 -5.29
C ILE A 745 -26.25 17.35 -5.38
N SER A 746 -27.10 16.83 -4.48
CA SER A 746 -28.52 17.20 -4.45
C SER A 746 -28.70 18.68 -4.09
N VAL A 747 -29.72 19.32 -4.68
CA VAL A 747 -30.04 20.73 -4.40
C VAL A 747 -30.28 20.95 -2.91
N ASP A 748 -30.98 20.03 -2.24
CA ASP A 748 -31.26 20.10 -0.81
C ASP A 748 -29.98 20.05 0.05
N CYS A 749 -29.02 19.19 -0.32
CA CYS A 749 -27.70 19.15 0.33
C CYS A 749 -26.93 20.46 0.10
N GLY A 750 -26.94 21.01 -1.12
CA GLY A 750 -26.30 22.29 -1.42
C GLY A 750 -26.89 23.44 -0.60
N VAL A 751 -28.22 23.52 -0.50
CA VAL A 751 -28.90 24.53 0.32
C VAL A 751 -28.53 24.41 1.80
N LEU A 752 -28.50 23.19 2.35
CA LEU A 752 -28.12 23.00 3.75
C LEU A 752 -26.64 23.26 4.02
N LEU A 753 -25.74 22.93 3.09
CA LEU A 753 -24.33 23.31 3.17
C LEU A 753 -24.17 24.83 3.25
N ASP A 754 -24.96 25.58 2.48
CA ASP A 754 -24.98 27.04 2.53
C ASP A 754 -25.54 27.59 3.85
N VAL A 755 -26.59 26.97 4.40
CA VAL A 755 -27.13 27.32 5.73
C VAL A 755 -26.09 27.08 6.82
N ILE A 756 -25.51 25.88 6.86
CA ILE A 756 -24.49 25.48 7.84
C ILE A 756 -23.25 26.37 7.72
N GLY A 757 -22.81 26.67 6.51
CA GLY A 757 -21.66 27.55 6.25
C GLY A 757 -21.84 29.01 6.71
N ARG A 758 -23.05 29.41 7.10
CA ARG A 758 -23.33 30.74 7.70
C ARG A 758 -23.26 30.74 9.23
N ILE A 759 -23.34 29.58 9.87
CA ILE A 759 -23.24 29.44 11.33
C ILE A 759 -21.83 29.85 11.76
N LYS A 760 -21.73 30.78 12.71
CA LYS A 760 -20.48 31.53 13.00
C LYS A 760 -19.24 30.62 13.22
N PRO A 761 -19.24 29.62 14.15
CA PRO A 761 -18.10 28.71 14.31
C PRO A 761 -17.67 28.01 13.01
N LEU A 762 -18.63 27.51 12.23
CA LEU A 762 -18.36 26.77 11.00
C LEU A 762 -17.89 27.68 9.86
N LYS A 763 -18.41 28.91 9.81
CA LYS A 763 -17.98 29.94 8.88
C LYS A 763 -16.51 30.32 9.11
N ASP A 764 -16.09 30.40 10.37
CA ASP A 764 -14.72 30.73 10.75
C ASP A 764 -13.77 29.58 10.36
N ILE A 765 -14.15 28.32 10.62
CA ILE A 765 -13.42 27.12 10.15
C ILE A 765 -13.29 27.12 8.61
N ARG A 766 -14.39 27.36 7.88
CA ARG A 766 -14.39 27.43 6.41
C ARG A 766 -13.49 28.56 5.87
N ARG A 767 -13.42 29.70 6.58
CA ARG A 767 -12.54 30.83 6.22
C ARG A 767 -11.07 30.56 6.50
N ALA A 768 -10.75 29.91 7.62
CA ALA A 768 -9.38 29.50 7.94
C ALA A 768 -8.83 28.57 6.86
N ARG A 769 -9.65 27.62 6.35
CA ARG A 769 -9.29 26.73 5.23
C ARG A 769 -8.94 27.48 3.94
N LYS A 770 -9.70 28.51 3.56
CA LYS A 770 -9.39 29.30 2.36
C LYS A 770 -8.04 30.04 2.46
N LYS A 771 -7.54 30.28 3.67
CA LYS A 771 -6.27 30.97 3.91
C LYS A 771 -5.06 30.01 4.00
N SER A 772 -5.26 28.71 4.27
CA SER A 772 -4.18 27.74 4.47
C SER A 772 -3.66 27.09 3.18
N HIS A 773 -4.30 27.30 2.02
CA HIS A 773 -3.63 27.14 0.73
C HIS A 773 -2.95 28.47 0.39
N PRO A 774 -1.60 28.59 0.41
CA PRO A 774 -0.66 27.80 -0.37
C PRO A 774 0.70 27.52 0.34
N VAL A 775 1.00 26.27 0.72
CA VAL A 775 2.35 25.93 1.26
C VAL A 775 3.13 24.95 0.37
N GLN A 776 2.47 24.27 -0.58
CA GLN A 776 3.14 23.32 -1.48
C GLN A 776 3.90 23.95 -2.66
N ALA A 777 3.92 25.29 -2.78
CA ALA A 777 4.60 25.97 -3.88
C ALA A 777 6.01 26.49 -3.53
N GLN A 778 6.45 26.48 -2.27
CA GLN A 778 7.70 27.17 -1.87
C GLN A 778 8.92 26.29 -1.63
N GLN A 779 8.79 24.96 -1.69
CA GLN A 779 9.97 24.06 -1.66
C GLN A 779 10.44 23.62 -3.06
N VAL A 780 9.76 24.06 -4.12
CA VAL A 780 9.97 23.59 -5.50
C VAL A 780 11.14 24.27 -6.23
N ASP A 781 11.60 25.44 -5.78
CA ASP A 781 12.49 26.28 -6.60
C ASP A 781 13.99 26.01 -6.47
N GLN A 782 14.48 25.33 -5.42
CA GLN A 782 15.93 25.21 -5.21
C GLN A 782 16.63 24.13 -6.06
N ASN A 783 15.89 23.25 -6.75
CA ASN A 783 16.45 22.06 -7.42
C ASN A 783 15.91 21.79 -8.84
N TRP A 784 15.46 22.82 -9.56
CA TRP A 784 14.81 22.64 -10.86
C TRP A 784 15.75 22.03 -11.92
N ALA A 785 17.04 22.43 -11.93
CA ALA A 785 18.02 21.91 -12.89
C ALA A 785 18.24 20.40 -12.74
N MET A 786 18.24 19.89 -11.51
CA MET A 786 18.38 18.45 -11.26
C MET A 786 17.14 17.67 -11.70
N ARG A 787 15.93 18.21 -11.48
CA ARG A 787 14.69 17.58 -11.98
C ARG A 787 14.70 17.50 -13.50
N ARG A 788 15.18 18.56 -14.16
CA ARG A 788 15.34 18.60 -15.62
C ARG A 788 16.33 17.54 -16.12
N ILE A 789 17.52 17.44 -15.52
CA ILE A 789 18.51 16.39 -15.84
C ILE A 789 17.90 14.99 -15.66
N GLN A 790 17.18 14.74 -14.55
CA GLN A 790 16.53 13.45 -14.30
C GLN A 790 15.45 13.11 -15.32
N ALA A 791 14.66 14.09 -15.76
CA ALA A 791 13.67 13.91 -16.82
C ALA A 791 14.33 13.52 -18.15
N ILE A 792 15.44 14.19 -18.51
CA ILE A 792 16.22 13.86 -19.72
C ILE A 792 16.84 12.47 -19.61
N GLU A 793 17.46 12.13 -18.48
CA GLU A 793 18.02 10.78 -18.25
C GLU A 793 16.96 9.69 -18.44
N SER A 794 15.77 9.91 -17.88
CA SER A 794 14.64 9.01 -18.01
C SER A 794 14.24 8.87 -19.49
N MET A 795 14.06 9.99 -20.20
CA MET A 795 13.75 10.02 -21.63
C MET A 795 14.78 9.26 -22.47
N LEU A 796 16.08 9.50 -22.24
CA LEU A 796 17.17 8.79 -22.94
C LEU A 796 17.14 7.28 -22.67
N ALA A 797 16.77 6.85 -21.46
CA ALA A 797 16.66 5.44 -21.12
C ALA A 797 15.50 4.76 -21.88
N TYR A 798 14.35 5.42 -21.97
CA TYR A 798 13.21 4.94 -22.76
C TYR A 798 13.49 4.92 -24.26
N ALA A 799 14.10 5.97 -24.81
CA ALA A 799 14.48 6.03 -26.22
C ALA A 799 15.54 4.98 -26.57
N SER A 800 16.53 4.79 -25.70
CA SER A 800 17.55 3.73 -25.85
C SER A 800 16.92 2.34 -25.84
N TYR A 801 15.91 2.10 -25.01
CA TYR A 801 15.15 0.85 -25.01
C TYR A 801 14.32 0.66 -26.30
N ALA A 802 13.67 1.72 -26.78
CA ALA A 802 12.92 1.73 -28.04
C ALA A 802 13.82 1.35 -29.22
N GLU A 803 14.98 2.00 -29.36
CA GLU A 803 15.96 1.73 -30.42
C GLU A 803 16.55 0.31 -30.34
N GLN A 804 16.81 -0.21 -29.14
CA GLN A 804 17.37 -1.56 -28.97
C GLN A 804 16.36 -2.67 -29.27
N THR A 805 15.08 -2.42 -29.05
CA THR A 805 14.02 -3.44 -29.18
C THR A 805 13.18 -3.28 -30.45
N GLY A 806 13.32 -2.15 -31.17
CA GLY A 806 12.50 -1.80 -32.33
C GLY A 806 11.05 -1.49 -31.96
N ARG A 807 10.79 -1.08 -30.72
CA ARG A 807 9.43 -0.84 -30.21
C ARG A 807 9.15 0.64 -30.04
N GLU A 808 7.92 1.03 -30.31
CA GLU A 808 7.45 2.36 -29.97
C GLU A 808 7.29 2.51 -28.47
N VAL A 809 7.76 3.64 -27.93
CA VAL A 809 7.62 4.01 -26.53
C VAL A 809 6.97 5.39 -26.48
N ASN A 810 5.85 5.50 -25.78
CA ASN A 810 5.20 6.78 -25.57
C ASN A 810 6.05 7.64 -24.61
N LEU A 811 6.45 8.83 -25.08
CA LEU A 811 7.23 9.84 -24.34
C LEU A 811 6.42 11.11 -24.02
N ASP A 812 5.08 11.07 -24.14
CA ASP A 812 4.19 12.22 -23.99
C ASP A 812 4.00 12.64 -22.52
N TRP A 813 4.48 11.82 -21.59
CA TRP A 813 4.55 12.15 -20.16
C TRP A 813 5.73 13.07 -19.81
N VAL A 814 6.64 13.33 -20.75
CA VAL A 814 7.77 14.24 -20.54
C VAL A 814 7.34 15.65 -20.93
N GLU A 815 7.57 16.64 -20.07
CA GLU A 815 7.16 18.06 -20.23
C GLU A 815 7.90 18.82 -21.37
N PHE A 816 8.56 18.12 -22.30
CA PHE A 816 9.26 18.71 -23.44
C PHE A 816 8.36 18.74 -24.68
N SER A 817 8.43 19.80 -25.47
CA SER A 817 7.77 19.87 -26.77
C SER A 817 8.31 18.78 -27.72
N ALA A 818 7.54 18.42 -28.75
CA ALA A 818 7.97 17.40 -29.72
C ALA A 818 9.28 17.78 -30.42
N GLU A 819 9.48 19.06 -30.71
CA GLU A 819 10.69 19.61 -31.33
C GLU A 819 11.91 19.48 -30.39
N GLU A 820 11.76 19.91 -29.13
CA GLU A 820 12.82 19.78 -28.12
C GLU A 820 13.19 18.32 -27.86
N ARG A 821 12.21 17.40 -27.84
CA ARG A 821 12.47 15.97 -27.68
C ARG A 821 13.36 15.45 -28.80
N GLU A 822 13.07 15.79 -30.06
CA GLU A 822 13.87 15.31 -31.19
C GLU A 822 15.28 15.91 -31.17
N MET A 823 15.42 17.20 -30.86
CA MET A 823 16.72 17.86 -30.71
C MET A 823 17.61 17.19 -29.65
N ILE A 824 17.05 16.90 -28.47
CA ILE A 824 17.77 16.24 -27.38
C ILE A 824 18.21 14.83 -27.80
N LEU A 825 17.33 14.07 -28.47
CA LEU A 825 17.61 12.73 -28.95
C LEU A 825 18.66 12.73 -30.07
N GLU A 826 18.60 13.68 -31.00
CA GLU A 826 19.58 13.86 -32.07
C GLU A 826 20.97 14.13 -31.50
N ARG A 827 21.08 15.03 -30.51
CA ARG A 827 22.36 15.31 -29.85
C ARG A 827 22.90 14.09 -29.11
N ALA A 828 22.04 13.35 -28.41
CA ALA A 828 22.44 12.13 -27.71
C ALA A 828 22.93 11.03 -28.68
N ARG A 829 22.27 10.87 -29.84
CA ARG A 829 22.71 9.94 -30.91
C ARG A 829 24.07 10.36 -31.47
N CYS A 830 24.27 11.66 -31.72
CA CYS A 830 25.55 12.21 -32.17
C CYS A 830 26.68 11.83 -31.20
N ILE A 831 26.50 12.09 -29.90
CA ILE A 831 27.50 11.77 -28.85
C ILE A 831 27.80 10.25 -28.78
N ARG A 832 26.80 9.40 -28.95
CA ARG A 832 26.96 7.92 -28.98
C ARG A 832 27.81 7.47 -30.17
N ASP A 833 27.58 8.07 -31.33
CA ASP A 833 28.17 7.63 -32.58
C ASP A 833 29.58 8.23 -32.80
N MET A 834 29.98 9.24 -32.01
CA MET A 834 31.35 9.76 -31.98
C MET A 834 32.40 8.67 -31.68
N ARG A 835 33.46 8.65 -32.50
CA ARG A 835 34.60 7.72 -32.40
C ARG A 835 35.89 8.45 -32.06
N GLN A 836 36.81 7.79 -31.34
CA GLN A 836 38.12 8.37 -31.01
C GLN A 836 39.01 8.62 -32.24
N ARG A 837 38.86 7.80 -33.29
CA ARG A 837 39.54 7.95 -34.58
C ARG A 837 38.53 7.74 -35.72
N PRO A 838 38.01 8.80 -36.33
CA PRO A 838 37.09 8.68 -37.47
C PRO A 838 37.74 7.86 -38.61
N GLY A 839 37.06 6.84 -39.11
CA GLY A 839 37.52 6.04 -40.27
C GLY A 839 38.39 4.81 -39.98
N ALA A 840 38.85 4.59 -38.74
CA ALA A 840 39.62 3.38 -38.39
C ALA A 840 38.71 2.18 -38.10
N ARG A 841 38.93 1.02 -38.77
CA ARG A 841 38.21 -0.23 -38.45
C ARG A 841 38.49 -0.63 -37.00
N GLY A 842 37.43 -0.73 -36.18
CA GLY A 842 37.53 -1.07 -34.76
C GLY A 842 37.71 0.10 -33.80
N ALA A 843 37.49 1.36 -34.23
CA ALA A 843 37.62 2.53 -33.38
C ALA A 843 36.70 2.46 -32.14
N SER A 844 37.29 2.71 -30.96
CA SER A 844 36.59 2.76 -29.69
C SER A 844 35.63 3.97 -29.62
N PRO A 845 34.53 3.87 -28.85
CA PRO A 845 33.63 4.99 -28.63
C PRO A 845 34.35 6.13 -27.89
N LYS A 846 34.05 7.37 -28.28
CA LYS A 846 34.72 8.56 -27.75
C LYS A 846 34.32 8.86 -26.31
N HIS A 847 33.04 8.71 -25.97
CA HIS A 847 32.50 9.03 -24.65
C HIS A 847 32.15 7.78 -23.82
N ARG A 848 31.98 8.00 -22.51
CA ARG A 848 31.60 6.95 -21.56
C ARG A 848 30.09 6.94 -21.37
N LEU A 849 29.42 6.10 -22.14
CA LEU A 849 27.97 5.88 -22.06
C LEU A 849 27.67 4.56 -21.35
N GLN A 850 26.43 4.42 -20.89
CA GLN A 850 25.97 3.18 -20.25
C GLN A 850 25.92 2.02 -21.27
N PRO A 851 26.19 0.77 -20.86
CA PRO A 851 26.06 -0.39 -21.74
C PRO A 851 24.60 -0.66 -22.11
N ALA A 852 24.33 -1.07 -23.35
CA ALA A 852 23.02 -1.55 -23.75
C ALA A 852 22.69 -2.90 -23.09
N LEU A 853 21.45 -3.08 -22.63
CA LEU A 853 20.98 -4.32 -22.02
C LEU A 853 20.34 -5.28 -23.04
N HIS A 854 19.69 -4.74 -24.07
CA HIS A 854 18.87 -5.53 -25.00
C HIS A 854 19.56 -5.82 -26.34
N ALA A 855 20.66 -5.14 -26.65
CA ALA A 855 21.47 -5.36 -27.85
C ALA A 855 22.93 -5.64 -27.48
N LYS A 856 23.49 -6.74 -28.01
CA LYS A 856 24.89 -7.12 -27.78
C LYS A 856 25.81 -6.11 -28.50
N ALA A 857 26.79 -5.57 -27.77
CA ALA A 857 27.85 -4.68 -28.25
C ALA A 857 27.44 -3.25 -28.66
N SER A 858 26.23 -2.77 -28.33
CA SER A 858 25.84 -1.36 -28.50
C SER A 858 25.91 -0.57 -27.17
N LEU A 859 26.00 0.76 -27.29
CA LEU A 859 25.97 1.70 -26.16
C LEU A 859 24.57 2.33 -26.05
N SER A 860 24.14 2.61 -24.83
CA SER A 860 22.93 3.41 -24.55
C SER A 860 23.16 4.88 -24.90
N LEU A 861 22.08 5.65 -25.06
CA LEU A 861 22.11 7.11 -25.22
C LEU A 861 22.52 7.84 -23.94
N SER A 862 22.35 7.21 -22.76
CA SER A 862 22.60 7.85 -21.46
C SER A 862 24.10 7.89 -21.09
N PRO A 863 24.63 9.06 -20.69
CA PRO A 863 25.95 9.17 -20.07
C PRO A 863 26.09 8.30 -18.81
N SER A 864 27.30 7.81 -18.53
CA SER A 864 27.56 7.06 -17.29
C SER A 864 27.60 7.98 -16.08
N PRO A 865 26.73 7.81 -15.06
CA PRO A 865 26.80 8.59 -13.83
C PRO A 865 28.06 8.27 -13.02
N PRO A 866 28.45 9.14 -12.07
CA PRO A 866 29.56 8.87 -11.17
C PRO A 866 29.32 7.59 -10.34
N LYS A 867 30.35 6.76 -10.17
CA LYS A 867 30.26 5.48 -9.41
C LYS A 867 30.14 5.69 -7.90
N HIS A 868 30.64 6.81 -7.37
CA HIS A 868 30.72 7.14 -5.95
C HIS A 868 30.43 8.63 -5.75
N GLY A 869 29.73 8.97 -4.66
CA GLY A 869 29.08 10.26 -4.46
C GLY A 869 27.78 10.31 -5.26
N ALA A 870 26.64 10.26 -4.58
CA ALA A 870 25.32 10.23 -5.20
C ALA A 870 25.14 11.36 -6.23
N ARG A 871 24.15 11.24 -7.13
CA ARG A 871 23.78 12.28 -8.12
C ARG A 871 23.58 13.65 -7.48
N GLU A 872 23.21 13.64 -6.20
CA GLU A 872 23.05 14.80 -5.31
C GLU A 872 24.32 15.66 -5.16
N GLY A 873 25.51 15.08 -5.28
CA GLY A 873 26.76 15.83 -5.18
C GLY A 873 27.04 16.77 -6.36
N VAL A 874 26.27 16.67 -7.46
CA VAL A 874 26.40 17.52 -8.65
C VAL A 874 25.35 18.65 -8.66
N ILE A 875 24.39 18.65 -7.73
CA ILE A 875 23.25 19.61 -7.69
C ILE A 875 23.72 21.05 -7.78
N ASP A 876 24.61 21.47 -6.88
CA ASP A 876 25.07 22.86 -6.79
C ASP A 876 25.77 23.33 -8.09
N TYR A 877 26.52 22.43 -8.74
CA TYR A 877 27.22 22.72 -10.00
C TYR A 877 26.26 22.74 -11.19
N ALA A 878 25.26 21.85 -11.20
CA ALA A 878 24.23 21.81 -12.24
C ALA A 878 23.37 23.07 -12.21
N GLN A 879 22.94 23.51 -11.02
CA GLN A 879 22.14 24.72 -10.87
C GLN A 879 22.86 25.94 -11.46
N ARG A 880 24.11 26.18 -11.05
CA ARG A 880 24.92 27.30 -11.56
C ARG A 880 25.20 27.23 -13.05
N LEU A 881 25.38 26.02 -13.61
CA LEU A 881 25.60 25.84 -15.04
C LEU A 881 24.34 26.20 -15.85
N TYR A 882 23.16 25.79 -15.37
CA TYR A 882 21.90 26.10 -16.02
C TYR A 882 21.54 27.59 -15.87
N ASP A 883 21.81 28.20 -14.71
CA ASP A 883 21.65 29.64 -14.52
C ASP A 883 22.54 30.45 -15.51
N LEU A 884 23.73 29.93 -15.89
CA LEU A 884 24.59 30.55 -16.91
C LEU A 884 24.01 30.43 -18.32
N PHE A 885 23.31 29.33 -18.65
CA PHE A 885 22.67 29.16 -19.96
C PHE A 885 21.44 30.06 -20.13
N GLU A 886 20.75 30.42 -19.04
CA GLU A 886 19.65 31.39 -19.07
C GLU A 886 20.15 32.85 -19.02
N GLY A 887 21.43 33.06 -18.70
CA GLY A 887 22.06 34.37 -18.55
C GLY A 887 22.67 34.94 -19.85
N PRO A 888 23.25 36.15 -19.78
CA PRO A 888 23.85 36.84 -20.92
C PRO A 888 25.10 36.14 -21.49
N ASP A 889 25.73 35.23 -20.72
CA ASP A 889 26.91 34.48 -21.13
C ASP A 889 26.56 33.11 -21.77
N SER A 890 25.30 32.89 -22.18
CA SER A 890 24.82 31.61 -22.72
C SER A 890 25.64 31.09 -23.90
N ASP A 891 25.85 31.94 -24.93
CA ASP A 891 26.64 31.60 -26.12
C ASP A 891 28.07 31.20 -25.76
N ARG A 892 28.65 31.87 -24.76
CA ARG A 892 30.00 31.59 -24.28
C ARG A 892 30.05 30.25 -23.55
N ALA A 893 29.07 29.97 -22.68
CA ALA A 893 28.96 28.69 -22.00
C ALA A 893 28.74 27.54 -22.99
N GLN A 894 27.86 27.70 -23.98
CA GLN A 894 27.58 26.68 -24.99
C GLN A 894 28.81 26.32 -25.82
N ARG A 895 29.60 27.31 -26.27
CA ARG A 895 30.86 27.07 -26.98
C ARG A 895 31.82 26.21 -26.17
N VAL A 896 31.93 26.46 -24.86
CA VAL A 896 32.81 25.67 -23.97
C VAL A 896 32.32 24.24 -23.81
N ILE A 897 31.00 24.03 -23.74
CA ILE A 897 30.40 22.69 -23.63
C ILE A 897 30.67 21.89 -24.91
N ASP A 898 30.47 22.48 -26.07
CA ASP A 898 30.73 21.82 -27.35
C ASP A 898 32.21 21.50 -27.54
N ASP A 899 33.10 22.45 -27.19
CA ASP A 899 34.54 22.23 -27.18
C ASP A 899 34.95 21.10 -26.22
N PHE A 900 34.30 21.00 -25.05
CA PHE A 900 34.50 19.90 -24.12
C PHE A 900 34.08 18.55 -24.73
N VAL A 901 32.93 18.45 -25.39
CA VAL A 901 32.46 17.22 -26.06
C VAL A 901 33.42 16.83 -27.20
N GLU A 902 33.93 17.80 -27.95
CA GLU A 902 34.86 17.55 -29.04
C GLU A 902 36.26 17.12 -28.58
N ARG A 903 36.76 17.65 -27.46
CA ARG A 903 38.13 17.37 -26.98
C ARG A 903 38.22 16.25 -25.94
N CYS A 904 37.13 15.91 -25.24
CA CYS A 904 37.15 14.91 -24.17
C CYS A 904 37.23 13.47 -24.71
N TRP A 905 38.09 12.64 -24.10
CA TRP A 905 38.23 11.21 -24.40
C TRP A 905 37.60 10.31 -23.33
N LYS A 906 37.38 9.04 -23.67
CA LYS A 906 36.71 8.05 -22.81
C LYS A 906 37.47 7.78 -21.50
N THR A 907 38.79 7.76 -21.58
CA THR A 907 39.70 7.39 -20.47
C THR A 907 40.22 8.59 -19.69
N GLU A 908 40.22 9.79 -20.29
CA GLU A 908 40.83 11.00 -19.70
C GLU A 908 39.88 12.20 -19.77
N THR A 909 39.81 13.00 -18.70
CA THR A 909 39.05 14.28 -18.66
C THR A 909 39.96 15.51 -18.77
N THR A 910 41.24 15.30 -19.03
CA THR A 910 42.20 16.36 -19.31
C THR A 910 41.93 16.86 -20.73
N LEU A 911 41.50 18.11 -20.86
CA LEU A 911 41.38 18.76 -22.17
C LEU A 911 42.75 19.31 -22.58
N ARG A 912 43.09 19.17 -23.86
CA ARG A 912 44.39 19.61 -24.40
C ARG A 912 44.18 20.76 -25.37
N PHE A 913 44.92 21.84 -25.14
CA PHE A 913 44.86 23.08 -25.89
C PHE A 913 46.21 23.32 -26.54
N GLN A 914 46.23 23.40 -27.87
CA GLN A 914 47.43 23.64 -28.65
C GLN A 914 47.83 25.11 -28.58
N ARG A 915 49.13 25.33 -28.50
CA ARG A 915 49.75 26.65 -28.54
C ARG A 915 49.58 27.27 -29.94
N ASP A 916 49.34 28.58 -29.97
CA ASP A 916 49.09 29.46 -31.12
C ASP A 916 47.80 29.10 -31.89
N ARG A 917 46.83 28.46 -31.22
CA ARG A 917 45.56 28.01 -31.81
C ARG A 917 44.38 28.02 -30.83
N ASP A 918 44.58 27.55 -29.60
CA ASP A 918 43.49 27.25 -28.66
C ASP A 918 43.51 28.14 -27.40
N GLU A 919 44.15 29.32 -27.44
CA GLU A 919 44.28 30.23 -26.29
C GLU A 919 42.93 30.67 -25.74
N ASP A 920 42.03 31.13 -26.61
CA ASP A 920 40.71 31.64 -26.25
C ASP A 920 39.82 30.52 -25.67
N HIS A 921 39.89 29.32 -26.29
CA HIS A 921 39.19 28.13 -25.80
C HIS A 921 39.67 27.70 -24.40
N ALA A 922 40.98 27.81 -24.12
CA ALA A 922 41.53 27.51 -22.81
C ALA A 922 41.09 28.53 -21.75
N GLN A 923 41.01 29.82 -22.10
CA GLN A 923 40.49 30.87 -21.21
C GLN A 923 39.01 30.66 -20.91
N ASP A 924 38.19 30.40 -21.93
CA ASP A 924 36.75 30.18 -21.80
C ASP A 924 36.45 28.92 -20.96
N TYR A 925 37.22 27.85 -21.12
CA TYR A 925 37.07 26.66 -20.28
C TYR A 925 37.39 26.92 -18.80
N LEU A 926 38.45 27.69 -18.51
CA LEU A 926 38.78 28.07 -17.13
C LEU A 926 37.78 29.04 -16.52
N TRP A 927 37.20 29.93 -17.33
CA TRP A 927 36.10 30.80 -16.95
C TRP A 927 34.89 29.96 -16.53
N LEU A 928 34.43 29.02 -17.37
CA LEU A 928 33.26 28.18 -17.07
C LEU A 928 33.46 27.39 -15.77
N LEU A 929 34.62 26.74 -15.60
CA LEU A 929 34.94 26.00 -14.38
C LEU A 929 34.90 26.89 -13.13
N SER A 930 35.33 28.14 -13.25
CA SER A 930 35.28 29.10 -12.13
C SER A 930 33.85 29.59 -11.89
N ALA A 931 33.06 29.82 -12.95
CA ALA A 931 31.68 30.31 -12.90
C ALA A 931 30.72 29.28 -12.27
N ILE A 932 30.87 27.99 -12.60
CA ILE A 932 30.12 26.90 -11.93
C ILE A 932 30.62 26.62 -10.51
N GLY A 933 31.71 27.27 -10.07
CA GLY A 933 32.23 27.23 -8.70
C GLY A 933 33.14 26.05 -8.39
N VAL A 934 33.88 25.53 -9.37
CA VAL A 934 34.94 24.55 -9.10
C VAL A 934 36.08 25.23 -8.33
N PRO A 935 36.48 24.70 -7.15
CA PRO A 935 37.57 25.28 -6.39
C PRO A 935 38.87 25.29 -7.18
N THR A 936 39.64 26.38 -7.07
CA THR A 936 40.92 26.56 -7.76
C THR A 936 41.92 25.43 -7.48
N GLN A 937 41.84 24.81 -6.30
CA GLN A 937 42.70 23.69 -5.87
C GLN A 937 42.36 22.39 -6.60
N SER A 938 41.15 22.27 -7.13
CA SER A 938 40.64 21.10 -7.86
C SER A 938 40.86 21.21 -9.38
N ILE A 939 41.56 22.25 -9.85
CA ILE A 939 41.95 22.46 -11.25
C ILE A 939 43.47 22.36 -11.37
N GLU A 940 43.93 21.35 -12.10
CA GLU A 940 45.34 21.06 -12.36
C GLU A 940 45.71 21.48 -13.80
N LEU A 941 46.78 22.27 -13.94
CA LEU A 941 47.36 22.64 -15.23
C LEU A 941 48.56 21.76 -15.52
N ILE A 942 48.53 21.02 -16.62
CA ILE A 942 49.51 19.99 -16.99
C ILE A 942 50.30 20.46 -18.22
N ILE A 943 51.62 20.32 -18.17
CA ILE A 943 52.49 20.53 -19.32
C ILE A 943 53.24 19.24 -19.64
N TYR A 944 53.34 18.92 -20.92
CA TYR A 944 53.96 17.70 -21.44
C TYR A 944 55.34 17.95 -22.07
N ASP A 945 55.79 19.21 -22.12
CA ASP A 945 57.10 19.62 -22.65
C ASP A 945 58.23 19.31 -21.66
N THR A 946 59.11 18.38 -22.03
CA THR A 946 60.32 18.02 -21.28
C THR A 946 61.55 18.82 -21.66
N ASN A 947 61.54 19.51 -22.80
CA ASN A 947 62.71 20.18 -23.35
C ASN A 947 62.83 21.63 -22.84
N LYS A 948 61.73 22.40 -22.83
CA LYS A 948 61.72 23.80 -22.32
C LYS A 948 60.51 24.11 -21.42
N PRO A 949 60.28 23.34 -20.34
CA PRO A 949 59.09 23.47 -19.49
C PRO A 949 58.90 24.87 -18.88
N ARG A 950 59.99 25.58 -18.56
CA ARG A 950 59.91 26.94 -17.99
C ARG A 950 59.34 27.96 -18.97
N THR A 951 59.69 27.85 -20.26
CA THR A 951 59.22 28.76 -21.31
C THR A 951 57.75 28.51 -21.63
N THR A 952 57.35 27.24 -21.72
CA THR A 952 55.97 26.81 -21.95
C THR A 952 55.07 27.18 -20.76
N LYS A 953 55.56 27.05 -19.52
CA LYS A 953 54.88 27.57 -18.32
C LYS A 953 54.68 29.09 -18.37
N SER A 954 55.71 29.83 -18.78
CA SER A 954 55.66 31.29 -18.86
C SER A 954 54.66 31.77 -19.90
N TYR A 955 54.65 31.14 -21.07
CA TYR A 955 53.72 31.44 -22.16
C TYR A 955 52.27 31.27 -21.71
N TRP A 956 51.90 30.08 -21.21
CA TRP A 956 50.54 29.82 -20.78
C TRP A 956 50.12 30.67 -19.56
N ARG A 957 51.05 31.05 -18.68
CA ARG A 957 50.75 32.01 -17.59
C ARG A 957 50.43 33.41 -18.09
N GLN A 958 51.12 33.86 -19.14
CA GLN A 958 50.86 35.16 -19.76
C GLN A 958 49.52 35.15 -20.48
N GLN A 959 49.25 34.11 -21.27
CA GLN A 959 47.99 33.99 -22.02
C GLN A 959 46.77 33.78 -21.12
N LEU A 960 46.91 33.09 -19.98
CA LEU A 960 45.77 32.85 -19.07
C LEU A 960 45.58 33.94 -18.00
N GLY A 961 46.35 35.02 -18.00
CA GLY A 961 46.16 36.16 -17.08
C GLY A 961 46.65 35.94 -15.64
N SER A 962 47.92 35.58 -15.44
CA SER A 962 48.60 35.58 -14.11
C SER A 962 47.89 34.78 -13.00
N ILE A 963 47.52 33.54 -13.31
CA ILE A 963 46.81 32.66 -12.38
C ILE A 963 47.77 32.08 -11.31
N ARG A 964 47.42 32.18 -10.01
CA ARG A 964 48.10 31.49 -8.88
C ARG A 964 47.84 29.97 -8.84
N ARG A 965 47.79 29.28 -9.99
CA ARG A 965 47.53 27.83 -10.09
C ARG A 965 48.84 27.03 -10.28
N PRO A 966 49.01 25.87 -9.62
CA PRO A 966 50.20 25.05 -9.79
C PRO A 966 50.21 24.34 -11.14
N PHE A 967 51.39 24.25 -11.77
CA PHE A 967 51.61 23.48 -12.99
C PHE A 967 52.28 22.14 -12.65
N SER A 968 51.65 21.03 -12.98
CA SER A 968 52.27 19.71 -12.94
C SER A 968 52.90 19.37 -14.29
N GLN A 969 53.99 18.61 -14.25
CA GLN A 969 54.71 18.18 -15.45
C GLN A 969 54.51 16.67 -15.61
N HIS A 970 54.01 16.27 -16.78
CA HIS A 970 53.79 14.87 -17.13
C HIS A 970 54.74 14.44 -18.26
N ALA A 971 54.90 13.12 -18.42
CA ALA A 971 55.70 12.56 -19.50
C ALA A 971 55.11 12.93 -20.88
N PRO A 972 55.94 13.20 -21.90
CA PRO A 972 55.52 13.56 -23.25
C PRO A 972 54.81 12.36 -23.93
N GLU A 973 53.81 12.64 -24.76
CA GLU A 973 53.05 11.58 -25.45
C GLU A 973 53.86 10.89 -26.55
N SER A 974 54.78 11.64 -27.16
CA SER A 974 55.79 11.16 -28.10
C SER A 974 57.08 11.95 -27.91
N ASN A 975 58.21 11.27 -27.96
CA ASN A 975 59.53 11.91 -27.87
C ASN A 975 59.95 12.59 -29.18
N ASP A 976 59.25 12.31 -30.29
CA ASP A 976 59.61 12.77 -31.63
C ASP A 976 58.94 14.09 -32.03
N VAL A 977 57.99 14.60 -31.23
CA VAL A 977 57.18 15.80 -31.54
C VAL A 977 57.23 16.79 -30.38
N ALA A 978 57.28 18.09 -30.69
CA ALA A 978 57.23 19.15 -29.68
C ALA A 978 55.85 19.20 -28.98
N ASN A 979 55.77 18.77 -27.72
CA ASN A 979 54.53 18.71 -26.92
C ASN A 979 54.23 20.06 -26.23
N LEU A 980 54.00 21.12 -27.01
CA LEU A 980 53.79 22.50 -26.53
C LEU A 980 52.37 22.80 -26.01
N HIS A 981 51.48 21.80 -25.96
CA HIS A 981 50.08 21.96 -25.57
C HIS A 981 49.88 22.00 -24.05
N LEU A 982 48.83 22.70 -23.61
CA LEU A 982 48.38 22.77 -22.22
C LEU A 982 47.31 21.71 -21.95
N GLY A 983 47.50 20.89 -20.92
CA GLY A 983 46.45 20.05 -20.35
C GLY A 983 45.71 20.77 -19.22
N ILE A 984 44.39 20.80 -19.24
CA ILE A 984 43.57 21.29 -18.11
C ILE A 984 42.76 20.12 -17.56
N ARG A 985 43.01 19.76 -16.30
CA ARG A 985 42.30 18.68 -15.61
C ARG A 985 41.55 19.25 -14.42
N ALA A 986 40.22 19.17 -14.45
CA ALA A 986 39.36 19.60 -13.34
C ALA A 986 38.69 18.41 -12.66
N LYS A 987 38.46 18.55 -11.34
CA LYS A 987 37.76 17.58 -10.49
C LYS A 987 36.61 18.29 -9.77
N LEU A 988 35.44 17.67 -9.70
CA LEU A 988 34.34 18.17 -8.88
C LEU A 988 34.49 17.62 -7.46
N GLU A 989 34.41 18.49 -6.46
CA GLU A 989 34.37 18.09 -5.05
C GLU A 989 32.92 17.73 -4.69
N LEU A 990 32.72 16.49 -4.20
CA LEU A 990 31.42 15.97 -3.76
C LEU A 990 31.37 15.98 -2.23
N LYS A 991 30.24 16.40 -1.64
CA LYS A 991 30.09 16.68 -0.20
C LYS A 991 30.30 15.44 0.73
N ASP A 992 30.13 14.21 0.23
CA ASP A 992 30.35 12.99 1.02
C ASP A 992 31.81 12.53 1.02
N GLN A 993 32.59 13.11 1.93
CA GLN A 993 33.97 12.69 2.23
C GLN A 993 33.98 11.40 3.06
N ALA A 994 34.04 10.22 2.43
CA ALA A 994 34.35 8.99 3.17
C ALA A 994 35.22 7.95 2.44
N LYS A 995 35.35 7.95 1.11
CA LYS A 995 36.26 7.02 0.40
C LYS A 995 36.88 7.69 -0.82
N GLN A 996 38.20 7.52 -0.99
CA GLN A 996 38.98 8.05 -2.12
C GLN A 996 38.28 7.80 -3.47
N ASN A 997 37.91 8.88 -4.16
CA ASN A 997 37.38 8.87 -5.52
C ASN A 997 38.40 8.22 -6.48
N HIS A 998 38.20 6.94 -6.83
CA HIS A 998 39.07 6.21 -7.77
C HIS A 998 38.96 6.70 -9.23
N HIS A 999 38.04 7.61 -9.56
CA HIS A 999 37.87 8.17 -10.91
C HIS A 999 37.68 9.71 -10.87
N PRO A 1000 38.77 10.49 -10.90
CA PRO A 1000 38.76 11.92 -10.54
C PRO A 1000 37.99 12.89 -11.46
N GLY A 1001 37.43 12.45 -12.60
CA GLY A 1001 36.72 13.34 -13.54
C GLY A 1001 35.33 12.84 -14.00
N ALA A 1002 34.81 11.76 -13.42
CA ALA A 1002 33.57 11.15 -13.92
C ALA A 1002 32.35 12.06 -13.75
N ALA A 1003 32.24 12.78 -12.62
CA ALA A 1003 31.13 13.69 -12.33
C ALA A 1003 31.11 14.90 -13.28
N LEU A 1004 32.28 15.51 -13.55
CA LEU A 1004 32.41 16.63 -14.50
C LEU A 1004 31.99 16.21 -15.91
N ARG A 1005 32.49 15.06 -16.38
CA ARG A 1005 32.11 14.53 -17.70
C ARG A 1005 30.61 14.27 -17.80
N TYR A 1006 30.02 13.69 -16.76
CA TYR A 1006 28.58 13.45 -16.72
C TYR A 1006 27.78 14.76 -16.84
N LEU A 1007 28.12 15.77 -16.04
CA LEU A 1007 27.47 17.08 -16.07
C LEU A 1007 27.58 17.75 -17.45
N MET A 1008 28.78 17.83 -18.02
CA MET A 1008 29.02 18.48 -19.31
C MET A 1008 28.32 17.76 -20.47
N LEU A 1009 28.29 16.42 -20.46
CA LEU A 1009 27.56 15.65 -21.47
C LEU A 1009 26.04 15.84 -21.33
N MET A 1010 25.50 15.83 -20.11
CA MET A 1010 24.07 16.08 -19.90
C MET A 1010 23.67 17.50 -20.30
N ALA A 1011 24.51 18.50 -20.00
CA ALA A 1011 24.29 19.89 -20.42
C ALA A 1011 24.32 20.04 -21.95
N SER A 1012 25.27 19.40 -22.64
CA SER A 1012 25.31 19.41 -24.11
C SER A 1012 24.08 18.74 -24.71
N ILE A 1013 23.62 17.62 -24.15
CA ILE A 1013 22.42 16.92 -24.62
C ILE A 1013 21.17 17.81 -24.48
N ASP A 1014 21.08 18.62 -23.43
CA ASP A 1014 19.92 19.46 -23.16
C ASP A 1014 19.89 20.77 -23.95
N TRP A 1015 21.00 21.52 -23.95
CA TRP A 1015 20.99 22.94 -24.34
C TRP A 1015 21.60 23.24 -25.71
N HIS A 1016 22.16 22.23 -26.41
CA HIS A 1016 22.90 22.47 -27.66
C HIS A 1016 22.06 23.09 -28.80
N PHE A 1017 20.73 22.96 -28.76
CA PHE A 1017 19.85 23.46 -29.81
C PHE A 1017 18.83 24.51 -29.34
N ARG A 1018 18.92 24.95 -28.08
CA ARG A 1018 18.09 26.03 -27.53
C ARG A 1018 18.78 27.37 -27.80
N ALA A 1019 18.48 27.96 -28.95
CA ALA A 1019 18.93 29.31 -29.34
C ALA A 1019 17.75 30.29 -29.30
#